data_AF-A0A239B2K7-F1
#
_entry.id   AF-A0A239B2K7-F1
#
_cell.length_a   1.000
_cell.length_b   1.000
_cell.length_c   1.000
_cell.angle_alpha   90.00
_cell.angle_beta   90.00
_cell.angle_gamma   90.00
#
_symmetry.space_group_name_H-M   'P 1'
#
loop_
_entity.id
_entity.type
_entity.pdbx_description
1 polymer ?
#
loop_
_entity_poly.entity_id
_entity_poly.type
_entity_poly.pdbx_seq_one_letter_code
_entity_poly.pdbx_strand_id
1 'polypeptide(L)'
;MRQAVLLFLFLWAACSVQAQTKLVFEETRPEAYLMRQVPNSGSQANLNNIINLLDQANVRAKGGGRPSRKPEFTLKFEQQARIADAGEQLQLKVQLAKLTVGGDVLYKGFDLSEVLLPEKMSYKVNLLQGQNKVVKVYDRTATFRPGGMVLLEETIPDTAANQNYQLKIEEKQLVYTPEDVHRVQERLRLVEDYFAANAAIAGALQEAGRLMPDDIDRITLHDRKLYELEELYTHLKGNKFNEKLKLQQHDPQRLNDKLSQLQQVLQERRRAINFVLATLDQQFYNRGVSLLRNGNRSAAQAYFQKSVEVNPKFAPSHVQLAHVDFLSGYLQEAAGRLRDVLTRMRIDPETEEMAMGLAHDIYSSYISQGSSLTSRGDFHQALDAYADARELCSAIGGLRCSLPALNDGEGRAATGAFRAMVDRGSGLLSRNELREAERVAQDALRFQQEYDYVLHGAREASELLGQVKFQYYLQYIDQGQQALSQKNYAEALHQFEAALELEQQYTFKPVQELPGLAKKAAKPVLLSKLSQGYEQAMQNQLTAARDIAAEATAMQEQYALLSDTEVLAKAKLLRDRIFTQECINAQASYDKHFQNAKNLVREKKYIAADQAYQAAISGAEALPSCNIATFTARDGRAAIAVAVNYQRKLKDVNRLVSSNRYTEAIQLYEEAEGHYLANGISKFGLDHIVLFNYAKDNRKQAFTAAVVHYFAGKREEEAAVQLLSSLLERGYAKGKTKKVQEQLGRQLATKDAALALEEDAKVLAAQHTANKKGLKKLRKAYEKESRRLARM
;
A
#
# COMPACT_ATOMS: atom_id res chain seq x y z
N MET A 1 -43.68 -16.79 -64.81
CA MET A 1 -42.92 -15.89 -65.71
C MET A 1 -41.66 -16.64 -66.10
N ARG A 2 -41.63 -17.21 -67.32
CA ARG A 2 -40.88 -16.73 -68.51
C ARG A 2 -39.41 -17.19 -68.40
N GLN A 3 -38.84 -18.02 -69.28
CA GLN A 3 -38.92 -18.15 -70.76
C GLN A 3 -38.35 -19.52 -71.21
N ALA A 4 -38.99 -20.23 -72.16
CA ALA A 4 -38.64 -20.37 -73.61
C ALA A 4 -37.49 -21.39 -73.88
N VAL A 5 -37.71 -22.61 -74.41
CA VAL A 5 -38.05 -23.08 -75.79
C VAL A 5 -36.88 -22.94 -76.80
N LEU A 6 -36.71 -23.98 -77.66
CA LEU A 6 -36.01 -24.08 -78.97
C LEU A 6 -34.49 -24.40 -78.95
N LEU A 7 -33.84 -25.14 -79.89
CA LEU A 7 -34.16 -26.12 -80.96
C LEU A 7 -32.83 -26.43 -81.74
N PHE A 8 -32.80 -27.51 -82.53
CA PHE A 8 -31.87 -27.86 -83.66
C PHE A 8 -30.44 -28.40 -83.32
N LEU A 9 -30.08 -29.67 -83.62
CA LEU A 9 -29.75 -30.35 -84.91
C LEU A 9 -28.43 -29.87 -85.55
N PHE A 10 -27.39 -30.72 -85.62
CA PHE A 10 -27.06 -31.60 -86.77
C PHE A 10 -25.57 -32.05 -86.81
N LEU A 11 -25.38 -33.32 -87.23
CA LEU A 11 -24.27 -33.87 -88.03
C LEU A 11 -22.84 -33.89 -87.43
N TRP A 12 -22.38 -35.09 -87.06
CA TRP A 12 -21.41 -35.81 -87.91
C TRP A 12 -21.52 -37.33 -87.68
N ALA A 13 -21.91 -38.01 -88.75
CA ALA A 13 -21.81 -39.44 -88.89
C ALA A 13 -20.32 -39.82 -88.95
N ALA A 14 -19.84 -40.51 -87.94
CA ALA A 14 -18.78 -41.47 -88.12
C ALA A 14 -19.42 -42.84 -87.90
N CYS A 15 -19.63 -43.56 -89.00
CA CYS A 15 -19.75 -45.00 -89.00
C CYS A 15 -18.50 -45.58 -88.32
N SER A 16 -18.50 -45.62 -87.00
CA SER A 16 -17.89 -46.75 -86.31
C SER A 16 -18.88 -47.87 -86.54
N VAL A 17 -18.49 -48.77 -87.44
CA VAL A 17 -19.04 -50.11 -87.52
C VAL A 17 -18.96 -50.65 -86.09
N GLN A 18 -20.02 -50.49 -85.31
CA GLN A 18 -20.26 -51.38 -84.18
C GLN A 18 -20.38 -52.73 -84.85
N ALA A 19 -19.28 -53.49 -84.84
CA ALA A 19 -19.32 -54.92 -85.03
C ALA A 19 -20.50 -55.38 -84.17
N GLN A 20 -21.58 -55.77 -84.84
CA GLN A 20 -22.86 -56.00 -84.22
C GLN A 20 -22.61 -57.19 -83.31
N THR A 21 -22.42 -56.93 -82.01
CA THR A 21 -21.93 -57.96 -81.10
C THR A 21 -23.01 -59.01 -80.99
N LYS A 22 -22.78 -60.16 -81.60
CA LYS A 22 -23.79 -61.20 -81.70
C LYS A 22 -23.82 -61.93 -80.36
N LEU A 23 -24.99 -62.01 -79.75
CA LEU A 23 -25.14 -62.79 -78.53
C LEU A 23 -24.96 -64.27 -78.88
N VAL A 24 -23.90 -64.88 -78.35
CA VAL A 24 -23.58 -66.31 -78.58
C VAL A 24 -24.17 -67.17 -77.49
N PHE A 25 -24.16 -66.68 -76.26
CA PHE A 25 -24.68 -67.39 -75.11
C PHE A 25 -25.25 -66.40 -74.11
N GLU A 26 -26.42 -66.72 -73.57
CA GLU A 26 -27.00 -66.04 -72.42
C GLU A 26 -27.69 -67.08 -71.54
N GLU A 27 -27.34 -67.06 -70.26
CA GLU A 27 -27.99 -67.87 -69.26
C GLU A 27 -28.23 -67.01 -68.02
N THR A 28 -29.49 -66.93 -67.61
CA THR A 28 -29.87 -66.39 -66.31
C THR A 28 -30.38 -67.53 -65.46
N ARG A 29 -29.69 -67.80 -64.35
CA ARG A 29 -29.99 -68.89 -63.43
C ARG A 29 -30.24 -68.35 -62.02
N PRO A 30 -31.46 -68.49 -61.47
CA PRO A 30 -31.70 -68.21 -60.07
C PRO A 30 -31.05 -69.30 -59.21
N GLU A 31 -30.37 -68.90 -58.16
CA GLU A 31 -29.73 -69.78 -57.18
C GLU A 31 -30.16 -69.45 -55.76
N ALA A 32 -30.24 -70.48 -54.93
CA ALA A 32 -30.61 -70.39 -53.53
C ALA A 32 -29.69 -71.29 -52.69
N TYR A 33 -29.00 -70.69 -51.72
CA TYR A 33 -28.11 -71.39 -50.79
C TYR A 33 -28.71 -71.35 -49.41
N LEU A 34 -29.07 -72.52 -48.87
CA LEU A 34 -29.55 -72.67 -47.51
C LEU A 34 -28.39 -72.68 -46.53
N MET A 35 -28.35 -71.67 -45.66
CA MET A 35 -27.40 -71.53 -44.57
C MET A 35 -28.02 -72.09 -43.29
N ARG A 36 -27.40 -73.16 -42.79
CA ARG A 36 -27.77 -73.84 -41.55
C ARG A 36 -26.50 -74.35 -40.86
N GLN A 37 -26.63 -74.71 -39.60
CA GLN A 37 -25.51 -75.27 -38.83
C GLN A 37 -24.95 -76.54 -39.50
N VAL A 38 -23.63 -76.59 -39.68
CA VAL A 38 -22.92 -77.74 -40.28
C VAL A 38 -22.04 -78.41 -39.22
N PRO A 39 -22.34 -79.67 -38.81
CA PRO A 39 -21.52 -80.42 -37.87
C PRO A 39 -20.13 -80.72 -38.44
N ASN A 40 -19.08 -80.61 -37.62
CA ASN A 40 -17.70 -81.07 -37.91
C ASN A 40 -17.02 -80.46 -39.16
N SER A 41 -17.27 -79.18 -39.48
CA SER A 41 -16.61 -78.50 -40.61
C SER A 41 -15.81 -77.26 -40.16
N GLY A 42 -14.48 -77.37 -40.08
CA GLY A 42 -13.57 -76.25 -39.75
C GLY A 42 -13.63 -75.10 -40.76
N SER A 43 -13.96 -75.38 -42.02
CA SER A 43 -14.11 -74.38 -43.09
C SER A 43 -15.41 -73.55 -43.02
N GLN A 44 -16.32 -73.89 -42.10
CA GLN A 44 -17.62 -73.21 -41.91
C GLN A 44 -17.81 -72.70 -40.47
N ALA A 45 -16.71 -72.54 -39.70
CA ALA A 45 -16.75 -72.12 -38.31
C ALA A 45 -17.44 -70.76 -38.10
N ASN A 46 -17.16 -69.77 -38.95
CA ASN A 46 -17.77 -68.44 -38.85
C ASN A 46 -19.27 -68.45 -39.17
N LEU A 47 -19.71 -69.26 -40.14
CA LEU A 47 -21.12 -69.46 -40.40
C LEU A 47 -21.82 -70.06 -39.18
N ASN A 48 -21.24 -71.10 -38.56
CA ASN A 48 -21.77 -71.68 -37.34
C ASN A 48 -21.86 -70.65 -36.20
N ASN A 49 -20.88 -69.75 -36.05
CA ASN A 49 -20.93 -68.67 -35.08
C ASN A 49 -22.08 -67.68 -35.36
N ILE A 50 -22.29 -67.31 -36.63
CA ILE A 50 -23.43 -66.46 -37.02
C ILE A 50 -24.75 -67.15 -36.68
N ILE A 51 -24.91 -68.43 -37.03
CA ILE A 51 -26.12 -69.21 -36.72
C ILE A 51 -26.35 -69.29 -35.20
N ASN A 52 -25.31 -69.47 -34.39
CA ASN A 52 -25.42 -69.46 -32.92
C ASN A 52 -25.85 -68.10 -32.38
N LEU A 53 -25.34 -66.99 -32.93
CA LEU A 53 -25.76 -65.64 -32.55
C LEU A 53 -27.24 -65.40 -32.88
N LEU A 54 -27.68 -65.86 -34.05
CA LEU A 54 -29.08 -65.79 -34.46
C LEU A 54 -29.99 -66.62 -33.52
N ASP A 55 -29.54 -67.80 -33.09
CA ASP A 55 -30.28 -68.67 -32.17
C ASP A 55 -30.44 -68.01 -30.79
N GLN A 56 -29.34 -67.49 -30.24
CA GLN A 56 -29.35 -66.72 -29.00
C GLN A 56 -30.25 -65.48 -29.10
N ALA A 57 -30.26 -64.82 -30.25
CA ALA A 57 -31.10 -63.66 -30.52
C ALA A 57 -32.58 -64.01 -30.78
N ASN A 58 -32.96 -65.30 -30.83
CA ASN A 58 -34.34 -65.74 -31.09
C ASN A 58 -34.94 -65.13 -32.37
N VAL A 59 -34.18 -65.15 -33.46
CA VAL A 59 -34.62 -64.61 -34.75
C VAL A 59 -35.84 -65.35 -35.32
N ARG A 60 -36.54 -64.68 -36.23
CA ARG A 60 -37.78 -65.19 -36.85
C ARG A 60 -37.78 -65.01 -38.35
N ALA A 61 -38.58 -65.83 -39.03
CA ALA A 61 -38.85 -65.69 -40.45
C ALA A 61 -39.58 -64.37 -40.79
N LYS A 62 -39.33 -63.83 -41.99
CA LYS A 62 -39.97 -62.60 -42.50
C LYS A 62 -41.50 -62.61 -42.51
N GLY A 63 -42.13 -63.79 -42.57
CA GLY A 63 -43.60 -63.97 -42.50
C GLY A 63 -44.18 -64.02 -41.08
N GLY A 64 -43.36 -63.86 -40.04
CA GLY A 64 -43.76 -64.06 -38.64
C GLY A 64 -43.76 -65.54 -38.22
N GLY A 65 -43.88 -65.80 -36.91
CA GLY A 65 -43.84 -67.15 -36.34
C GLY A 65 -43.16 -67.24 -34.97
N ARG A 66 -43.10 -68.44 -34.39
CA ARG A 66 -42.28 -68.73 -33.20
C ARG A 66 -40.79 -68.76 -33.61
N PRO A 67 -39.85 -68.30 -32.77
CA PRO A 67 -38.42 -68.41 -33.04
C PRO A 67 -38.01 -69.84 -33.38
N SER A 68 -37.18 -70.01 -34.39
CA SER A 68 -36.63 -71.31 -34.75
C SER A 68 -35.58 -71.73 -33.72
N ARG A 69 -35.64 -72.99 -33.24
CA ARG A 69 -34.60 -73.58 -32.36
C ARG A 69 -33.32 -73.95 -33.10
N LYS A 70 -33.32 -73.82 -34.42
CA LYS A 70 -32.21 -74.06 -35.33
C LYS A 70 -32.36 -73.06 -36.47
N PRO A 71 -31.98 -71.81 -36.27
CA PRO A 71 -32.24 -70.77 -37.26
C PRO A 71 -31.51 -71.09 -38.56
N GLU A 72 -32.21 -70.84 -39.66
CA GLU A 72 -31.66 -71.01 -41.00
C GLU A 72 -32.09 -69.86 -41.90
N PHE A 73 -31.20 -69.45 -42.79
CA PHE A 73 -31.48 -68.40 -43.74
C PHE A 73 -31.05 -68.83 -45.15
N THR A 74 -31.73 -68.30 -46.16
CA THR A 74 -31.44 -68.63 -47.56
C THR A 74 -30.91 -67.40 -48.26
N LEU A 75 -29.69 -67.49 -48.78
CA LEU A 75 -29.13 -66.51 -49.71
C LEU A 75 -29.64 -66.82 -51.11
N LYS A 76 -30.32 -65.88 -51.75
CA LYS A 76 -30.83 -66.02 -53.12
C LYS A 76 -30.21 -64.95 -54.01
N PHE A 77 -29.82 -65.33 -55.22
CA PHE A 77 -29.34 -64.41 -56.24
C PHE A 77 -29.58 -64.97 -57.64
N GLU A 78 -29.57 -64.10 -58.64
CA GLU A 78 -29.61 -64.49 -60.05
C GLU A 78 -28.20 -64.42 -60.63
N GLN A 79 -27.66 -65.56 -61.03
CA GLN A 79 -26.45 -65.62 -61.84
C GLN A 79 -26.83 -65.30 -63.29
N GLN A 80 -26.12 -64.36 -63.89
CA GLN A 80 -26.24 -64.00 -65.29
C GLN A 80 -24.89 -64.22 -65.96
N ALA A 81 -24.84 -65.14 -66.91
CA ALA A 81 -23.66 -65.45 -67.71
C ALA A 81 -23.96 -65.15 -69.18
N ARG A 82 -23.07 -64.39 -69.81
CA ARG A 82 -23.23 -63.92 -71.19
C ARG A 82 -21.92 -64.03 -71.95
N ILE A 83 -22.00 -64.50 -73.19
CA ILE A 83 -20.94 -64.43 -74.19
C ILE A 83 -21.45 -63.61 -75.37
N ALA A 84 -20.75 -62.53 -75.70
CA ALA A 84 -21.00 -61.74 -76.90
C ALA A 84 -19.81 -61.87 -77.86
N ASP A 85 -20.09 -62.20 -79.11
CA ASP A 85 -19.11 -62.30 -80.19
C ASP A 85 -18.95 -60.93 -80.85
N ALA A 86 -17.72 -60.44 -80.87
CA ALA A 86 -17.31 -59.17 -81.45
C ALA A 86 -16.40 -59.37 -82.69
N GLY A 87 -16.59 -60.45 -83.45
CA GLY A 87 -15.83 -60.78 -84.65
C GLY A 87 -14.68 -61.74 -84.34
N GLU A 88 -13.47 -61.21 -84.13
CA GLU A 88 -12.29 -62.03 -83.78
C GLU A 88 -12.17 -62.28 -82.27
N GLN A 89 -13.08 -61.75 -81.45
CA GLN A 89 -13.02 -61.78 -79.99
C GLN A 89 -14.37 -62.11 -79.34
N LEU A 90 -14.34 -62.91 -78.29
CA LEU A 90 -15.47 -63.23 -77.41
C LEU A 90 -15.37 -62.40 -76.12
N GLN A 91 -16.43 -61.67 -75.81
CA GLN A 91 -16.61 -60.96 -74.55
C GLN A 91 -17.40 -61.83 -73.57
N LEU A 92 -16.77 -62.21 -72.47
CA LEU A 92 -17.29 -63.07 -71.41
C LEU A 92 -17.71 -62.18 -70.25
N LYS A 93 -18.98 -62.26 -69.83
CA LYS A 93 -19.47 -61.55 -68.64
C LYS A 93 -20.26 -62.50 -67.75
N VAL A 94 -19.89 -62.58 -66.48
CA VAL A 94 -20.63 -63.27 -65.44
C VAL A 94 -20.87 -62.31 -64.29
N GLN A 95 -22.12 -62.16 -63.86
CA GLN A 95 -22.49 -61.33 -62.71
C GLN A 95 -23.59 -61.98 -61.88
N LEU A 96 -23.65 -61.60 -60.60
CA LEU A 96 -24.72 -61.91 -59.66
C LEU A 96 -25.57 -60.65 -59.46
N ALA A 97 -26.86 -60.78 -59.71
CA ALA A 97 -27.86 -59.73 -59.51
C ALA A 97 -28.95 -60.19 -58.54
N LYS A 98 -29.79 -59.24 -58.07
CA LYS A 98 -30.94 -59.49 -57.18
C LYS A 98 -30.59 -60.31 -55.92
N LEU A 99 -29.50 -59.94 -55.25
CA LEU A 99 -29.10 -60.57 -53.99
C LEU A 99 -30.16 -60.29 -52.91
N THR A 100 -30.71 -61.34 -52.34
CA THR A 100 -31.70 -61.26 -51.27
C THR A 100 -31.42 -62.33 -50.22
N VAL A 101 -31.72 -62.02 -48.96
CA VAL A 101 -31.67 -62.98 -47.86
C VAL A 101 -33.09 -63.17 -47.32
N GLY A 102 -33.50 -64.43 -47.21
CA GLY A 102 -34.77 -64.86 -46.62
C GLY A 102 -34.56 -65.90 -45.53
N GLY A 103 -35.65 -66.39 -44.93
CA GLY A 103 -35.58 -67.28 -43.77
C GLY A 103 -35.57 -66.49 -42.46
N ASP A 104 -34.90 -67.03 -41.43
CA ASP A 104 -34.87 -66.49 -40.07
C ASP A 104 -33.92 -65.28 -39.94
N VAL A 105 -34.40 -64.11 -40.35
CA VAL A 105 -33.58 -62.89 -40.47
C VAL A 105 -34.15 -61.68 -39.73
N LEU A 106 -35.28 -61.82 -39.04
CA LEU A 106 -35.85 -60.74 -38.23
C LEU A 106 -35.46 -60.88 -36.77
N TYR A 107 -34.79 -59.86 -36.22
CA TYR A 107 -34.50 -59.73 -34.79
C TYR A 107 -35.29 -58.57 -34.18
N LYS A 108 -36.21 -58.85 -33.26
CA LYS A 108 -37.08 -57.85 -32.60
C LYS A 108 -37.73 -56.84 -33.58
N GLY A 109 -38.08 -57.30 -34.79
CA GLY A 109 -38.70 -56.49 -35.85
C GLY A 109 -37.71 -55.89 -36.86
N PHE A 110 -36.40 -55.90 -36.58
CA PHE A 110 -35.39 -55.38 -37.49
C PHE A 110 -34.85 -56.46 -38.44
N ASP A 111 -34.72 -56.11 -39.72
CA ASP A 111 -34.14 -56.99 -40.74
C ASP A 111 -32.61 -57.04 -40.64
N LEU A 112 -32.09 -58.26 -40.54
CA LEU A 112 -30.65 -58.58 -40.51
C LEU A 112 -30.09 -58.94 -41.89
N SER A 113 -30.92 -58.98 -42.95
CA SER A 113 -30.53 -59.45 -44.28
C SER A 113 -29.25 -58.79 -44.83
N GLU A 114 -29.05 -57.50 -44.58
CA GLU A 114 -27.87 -56.76 -45.05
C GLU A 114 -26.57 -57.25 -44.41
N VAL A 115 -26.60 -57.66 -43.13
CA VAL A 115 -25.41 -58.10 -42.39
C VAL A 115 -25.13 -59.60 -42.51
N LEU A 116 -26.09 -60.37 -43.05
CA LEU A 116 -25.99 -61.84 -43.23
C LEU A 116 -25.36 -62.26 -44.57
N LEU A 117 -25.05 -61.30 -45.45
CA LEU A 117 -24.29 -61.57 -46.67
C LEU A 117 -22.85 -61.97 -46.29
N PRO A 118 -22.30 -63.06 -46.85
CA PRO A 118 -20.91 -63.46 -46.62
C PRO A 118 -19.96 -62.43 -47.21
N GLU A 119 -18.76 -62.28 -46.67
CA GLU A 119 -17.78 -61.33 -47.25
C GLU A 119 -17.32 -61.78 -48.64
N LYS A 120 -17.08 -63.08 -48.84
CA LYS A 120 -16.38 -63.60 -50.02
C LYS A 120 -17.10 -64.80 -50.66
N MET A 121 -16.87 -64.98 -51.96
CA MET A 121 -17.26 -66.15 -52.74
C MET A 121 -16.08 -66.63 -53.57
N SER A 122 -15.70 -67.90 -53.43
CA SER A 122 -14.79 -68.58 -54.35
C SER A 122 -15.58 -69.38 -55.38
N TYR A 123 -15.12 -69.40 -56.64
CA TYR A 123 -15.80 -70.07 -57.75
C TYR A 123 -14.83 -70.32 -58.91
N LYS A 124 -15.18 -71.30 -59.75
CA LYS A 124 -14.51 -71.54 -61.03
C LYS A 124 -15.46 -71.26 -62.19
N VAL A 125 -15.04 -70.44 -63.15
CA VAL A 125 -15.77 -70.24 -64.40
C VAL A 125 -15.12 -71.04 -65.51
N ASN A 126 -15.84 -72.02 -66.04
CA ASN A 126 -15.43 -72.87 -67.14
C ASN A 126 -16.03 -72.34 -68.44
N LEU A 127 -15.17 -71.94 -69.38
CA LEU A 127 -15.56 -71.72 -70.77
C LEU A 127 -15.56 -73.06 -71.48
N LEU A 128 -16.72 -73.47 -71.98
CA LEU A 128 -16.96 -74.73 -72.66
C LEU A 128 -17.20 -74.49 -74.15
N GLN A 129 -16.82 -75.48 -74.97
CA GLN A 129 -16.99 -75.47 -76.41
C GLN A 129 -17.53 -76.81 -76.91
N GLY A 130 -18.50 -76.78 -77.83
CA GLY A 130 -19.06 -77.98 -78.46
C GLY A 130 -19.75 -78.94 -77.47
N GLN A 131 -19.46 -80.25 -77.56
CA GLN A 131 -19.96 -81.27 -76.61
C GLN A 131 -19.23 -81.19 -75.23
N ASN A 132 -19.34 -80.06 -74.53
CA ASN A 132 -18.80 -79.82 -73.18
C ASN A 132 -17.26 -79.91 -73.01
N LYS A 133 -16.46 -79.63 -74.05
CA LYS A 133 -15.00 -79.58 -73.89
C LYS A 133 -14.58 -78.29 -73.18
N VAL A 134 -13.83 -78.40 -72.07
CA VAL A 134 -13.31 -77.24 -71.32
C VAL A 134 -12.19 -76.57 -72.11
N VAL A 135 -12.37 -75.29 -72.43
CA VAL A 135 -11.38 -74.45 -73.15
C VAL A 135 -10.53 -73.66 -72.17
N LYS A 136 -11.14 -73.08 -71.13
CA LYS A 136 -10.42 -72.28 -70.14
C LYS A 136 -11.16 -72.29 -68.80
N VAL A 137 -10.39 -72.32 -67.72
CA VAL A 137 -10.88 -72.29 -66.34
C VAL A 137 -10.40 -70.99 -65.68
N TYR A 138 -11.31 -70.23 -65.11
CA TYR A 138 -11.02 -69.05 -64.29
C TYR A 138 -11.33 -69.36 -62.83
N ASP A 139 -10.29 -69.62 -62.03
CA ASP A 139 -10.41 -69.81 -60.59
C ASP A 139 -10.26 -68.46 -59.88
N ARG A 140 -11.33 -67.96 -59.28
CA ARG A 140 -11.42 -66.59 -58.76
C ARG A 140 -12.12 -66.55 -57.40
N THR A 141 -11.83 -65.50 -56.63
CA THR A 141 -12.56 -65.13 -55.43
C THR A 141 -13.04 -63.69 -55.56
N ALA A 142 -14.29 -63.42 -55.19
CA ALA A 142 -14.88 -62.09 -55.24
C ALA A 142 -15.54 -61.71 -53.91
N THR A 143 -15.62 -60.40 -53.63
CA THR A 143 -16.21 -59.85 -52.41
C THR A 143 -17.65 -59.42 -52.64
N PHE A 144 -18.57 -59.83 -51.76
CA PHE A 144 -19.98 -59.46 -51.82
C PHE A 144 -20.19 -57.96 -51.66
N ARG A 145 -21.04 -57.43 -52.54
CA ARG A 145 -21.56 -56.07 -52.48
C ARG A 145 -23.09 -56.13 -52.58
N PRO A 146 -23.84 -55.38 -51.76
CA PRO A 146 -25.30 -55.43 -51.75
C PRO A 146 -25.96 -55.10 -53.10
N GLY A 147 -25.30 -54.33 -53.96
CA GLY A 147 -25.83 -53.89 -55.27
C GLY A 147 -25.64 -54.87 -56.43
N GLY A 148 -25.06 -56.05 -56.19
CA GLY A 148 -24.66 -57.01 -57.22
C GLY A 148 -23.14 -57.14 -57.33
N MET A 149 -22.70 -58.25 -57.92
CA MET A 149 -21.30 -58.64 -58.00
C MET A 149 -20.94 -59.05 -59.43
N VAL A 150 -19.86 -58.53 -60.00
CA VAL A 150 -19.32 -59.05 -61.26
C VAL A 150 -18.29 -60.14 -60.92
N LEU A 151 -18.52 -61.35 -61.42
CA LEU A 151 -17.65 -62.51 -61.21
C LEU A 151 -16.60 -62.65 -62.31
N LEU A 152 -16.94 -62.34 -63.55
CA LEU A 152 -16.00 -62.41 -64.67
C LEU A 152 -16.35 -61.33 -65.68
N GLU A 153 -15.37 -60.60 -66.15
CA GLU A 153 -15.50 -59.68 -67.28
C GLU A 153 -14.17 -59.69 -68.04
N GLU A 154 -14.13 -60.46 -69.13
CA GLU A 154 -12.89 -60.76 -69.87
C GLU A 154 -13.17 -60.81 -71.37
N THR A 155 -12.18 -60.46 -72.18
CA THR A 155 -12.26 -60.59 -73.64
C THR A 155 -11.16 -61.52 -74.13
N ILE A 156 -11.52 -62.53 -74.92
CA ILE A 156 -10.58 -63.55 -75.43
C ILE A 156 -10.69 -63.68 -76.96
N PRO A 157 -9.64 -64.09 -77.68
CA PRO A 157 -9.74 -64.36 -79.12
C PRO A 157 -10.65 -65.56 -79.42
N ASP A 158 -11.47 -65.49 -80.46
CA ASP A 158 -12.27 -66.62 -80.96
C ASP A 158 -11.43 -67.52 -81.88
N THR A 159 -10.79 -68.55 -81.32
CA THR A 159 -9.88 -69.44 -82.07
C THR A 159 -10.58 -70.51 -82.90
N ALA A 160 -11.91 -70.59 -82.92
CA ALA A 160 -12.63 -71.75 -83.48
C ALA A 160 -13.95 -71.40 -84.18
N ALA A 161 -14.08 -70.15 -84.65
CA ALA A 161 -15.13 -69.56 -85.49
C ALA A 161 -16.31 -70.50 -85.84
N ASN A 162 -17.53 -70.11 -85.43
CA ASN A 162 -18.80 -70.83 -85.61
C ASN A 162 -19.03 -72.07 -84.70
N GLN A 163 -18.47 -72.12 -83.50
CA GLN A 163 -18.81 -73.13 -82.50
C GLN A 163 -19.70 -72.58 -81.36
N ASN A 164 -20.52 -73.45 -80.79
CA ASN A 164 -21.34 -73.11 -79.63
C ASN A 164 -20.45 -73.03 -78.38
N TYR A 165 -20.33 -71.84 -77.81
CA TYR A 165 -19.66 -71.59 -76.53
C TYR A 165 -20.68 -71.54 -75.38
N GLN A 166 -20.28 -72.02 -74.21
CA GLN A 166 -21.08 -71.96 -72.98
C GLN A 166 -20.20 -71.53 -71.80
N LEU A 167 -20.72 -70.68 -70.93
CA LEU A 167 -20.09 -70.37 -69.64
C LEU A 167 -20.76 -71.19 -68.55
N LYS A 168 -19.98 -72.02 -67.84
CA LYS A 168 -20.47 -72.81 -66.71
C LYS A 168 -19.69 -72.43 -65.45
N ILE A 169 -20.39 -71.96 -64.43
CA ILE A 169 -19.78 -71.62 -63.14
C ILE A 169 -19.96 -72.78 -62.18
N GLU A 170 -18.84 -73.33 -61.71
CA GLU A 170 -18.76 -74.52 -60.84
C GLU A 170 -17.92 -74.21 -59.59
N GLU A 171 -17.90 -75.15 -58.63
CA GLU A 171 -17.12 -75.04 -57.37
C GLU A 171 -17.39 -73.76 -56.57
N LYS A 172 -18.64 -73.31 -56.55
CA LYS A 172 -19.07 -72.12 -55.81
C LYS A 172 -19.07 -72.39 -54.32
N GLN A 173 -18.27 -71.64 -53.57
CA GLN A 173 -18.23 -71.69 -52.12
C GLN A 173 -18.38 -70.29 -51.53
N LEU A 174 -19.37 -70.15 -50.65
CA LEU A 174 -19.61 -68.94 -49.89
C LEU A 174 -18.74 -68.98 -48.63
N VAL A 175 -17.99 -67.91 -48.41
CA VAL A 175 -16.95 -67.83 -47.38
C VAL A 175 -17.30 -66.73 -46.38
N TYR A 176 -17.65 -67.16 -45.17
CA TYR A 176 -17.90 -66.28 -44.03
C TYR A 176 -16.60 -66.02 -43.24
N THR A 177 -16.33 -64.76 -42.92
CA THR A 177 -15.12 -64.32 -42.21
C THR A 177 -15.44 -63.91 -40.76
N PRO A 178 -14.41 -63.70 -39.90
CA PRO A 178 -14.64 -63.14 -38.57
C PRO A 178 -15.30 -61.76 -38.58
N GLU A 179 -15.07 -60.96 -39.63
CA GLU A 179 -15.70 -59.65 -39.80
C GLU A 179 -17.22 -59.79 -40.00
N ASP A 180 -17.67 -60.84 -40.70
CA ASP A 180 -19.11 -61.11 -40.86
C ASP A 180 -19.78 -61.41 -39.51
N VAL A 181 -19.09 -62.16 -38.63
CA VAL A 181 -19.56 -62.42 -37.27
C VAL A 181 -19.67 -61.11 -36.49
N HIS A 182 -18.65 -60.26 -36.56
CA HIS A 182 -18.64 -58.97 -35.87
C HIS A 182 -19.76 -58.04 -36.34
N ARG A 183 -20.00 -57.93 -37.66
CA ARG A 183 -21.10 -57.11 -38.20
C ARG A 183 -22.47 -57.56 -37.70
N VAL A 184 -22.69 -58.87 -37.58
CA VAL A 184 -23.93 -59.42 -37.00
C VAL A 184 -24.04 -59.07 -35.52
N GLN A 185 -22.97 -59.25 -34.73
CA GLN A 185 -22.95 -58.87 -33.31
C GLN A 185 -23.26 -57.39 -33.10
N GLU A 186 -22.60 -56.50 -33.85
CA GLU A 186 -22.83 -55.05 -33.78
C GLU A 186 -24.27 -54.70 -34.15
N ARG A 187 -24.84 -55.36 -35.16
CA ARG A 187 -26.25 -55.15 -35.54
C ARG A 187 -27.21 -55.60 -34.45
N LEU A 188 -26.98 -56.75 -33.82
CA LEU A 188 -27.79 -57.25 -32.71
C LEU A 188 -27.70 -56.31 -31.50
N ARG A 189 -26.49 -55.90 -31.12
CA ARG A 189 -26.24 -54.95 -30.01
C ARG A 189 -26.91 -53.61 -30.26
N LEU A 190 -26.80 -53.06 -31.46
CA LEU A 190 -27.46 -51.80 -31.83
C LEU A 190 -28.98 -51.86 -31.66
N VAL A 191 -29.60 -53.00 -32.00
CA VAL A 191 -31.04 -53.22 -31.77
C VAL A 191 -31.34 -53.31 -30.28
N GLU A 192 -30.51 -53.97 -29.47
CA GLU A 192 -30.68 -54.00 -28.01
C GLU A 192 -30.56 -52.62 -27.37
N ASP A 193 -29.54 -51.86 -27.75
CA ASP A 193 -29.31 -50.49 -27.29
C ASP A 193 -30.50 -49.58 -27.66
N TYR A 194 -31.14 -49.82 -28.81
CA TYR A 194 -32.37 -49.12 -29.19
C TYR A 194 -33.55 -49.38 -28.24
N PHE A 195 -33.75 -50.64 -27.81
CA PHE A 195 -34.80 -50.96 -26.83
C PHE A 195 -34.44 -50.46 -25.42
N ALA A 196 -33.17 -50.51 -25.04
CA ALA A 196 -32.68 -49.95 -23.78
C ALA A 196 -32.85 -48.41 -23.75
N ALA A 197 -32.55 -47.73 -24.86
CA ALA A 197 -32.76 -46.29 -25.02
C ALA A 197 -34.23 -45.91 -24.82
N ASN A 198 -35.18 -46.70 -25.33
CA ASN A 198 -36.60 -46.47 -25.10
C ASN A 198 -36.98 -46.54 -23.60
N ALA A 199 -36.43 -47.49 -22.85
CA ALA A 199 -36.64 -47.58 -21.40
C ALA A 199 -36.00 -46.39 -20.66
N ALA A 200 -34.78 -45.99 -21.05
CA ALA A 200 -34.09 -44.84 -20.49
C ALA A 200 -34.87 -43.53 -20.71
N ILE A 201 -35.43 -43.32 -21.91
CA ILE A 201 -36.26 -42.15 -22.21
C ILE A 201 -37.52 -42.11 -21.35
N ALA A 202 -38.18 -43.27 -21.16
CA ALA A 202 -39.37 -43.34 -20.30
C ALA A 202 -39.04 -42.97 -18.85
N GLY A 203 -37.92 -43.47 -18.32
CA GLY A 203 -37.41 -43.09 -16.99
C GLY A 203 -37.08 -41.59 -16.90
N ALA A 204 -36.39 -41.05 -17.90
CA ALA A 204 -36.04 -39.63 -17.96
C ALA A 204 -37.26 -38.71 -17.99
N LEU A 205 -38.31 -39.08 -18.75
CA LEU A 205 -39.58 -38.34 -18.78
C LEU A 205 -40.28 -38.35 -17.41
N GLN A 206 -40.27 -39.49 -16.71
CA GLN A 206 -40.83 -39.59 -15.37
C GLN A 206 -40.06 -38.74 -14.35
N GLU A 207 -38.73 -38.75 -14.42
CA GLU A 207 -37.88 -37.92 -13.55
C GLU A 207 -38.06 -36.44 -13.85
N ALA A 208 -38.09 -36.03 -15.12
CA ALA A 208 -38.34 -34.65 -15.52
C ALA A 208 -39.71 -34.13 -15.04
N GLY A 209 -40.71 -35.02 -14.96
CA GLY A 209 -42.03 -34.72 -14.40
C GLY A 209 -42.01 -34.42 -12.90
N ARG A 210 -41.04 -34.95 -12.14
CA ARG A 210 -40.88 -34.73 -10.69
C ARG A 210 -40.10 -33.46 -10.35
N LEU A 211 -39.46 -32.83 -11.33
CA LEU A 211 -38.77 -31.56 -11.13
C LEU A 211 -39.82 -30.46 -11.01
N MET A 212 -39.89 -29.83 -9.83
CA MET A 212 -40.86 -28.79 -9.50
C MET A 212 -40.16 -27.44 -9.43
N PRO A 213 -40.30 -26.56 -10.45
CA PRO A 213 -39.74 -25.22 -10.40
C PRO A 213 -40.28 -24.36 -9.25
N ASP A 214 -41.51 -24.64 -8.79
CA ASP A 214 -42.16 -23.88 -7.71
C ASP A 214 -41.62 -24.26 -6.31
N ASP A 215 -40.88 -25.36 -6.17
CA ASP A 215 -40.18 -25.72 -4.94
C ASP A 215 -38.87 -24.94 -4.83
N ILE A 216 -39.00 -23.66 -4.50
CA ILE A 216 -37.91 -22.69 -4.45
C ILE A 216 -36.83 -23.04 -3.43
N ASP A 217 -37.17 -23.80 -2.36
CA ASP A 217 -36.20 -24.22 -1.34
C ASP A 217 -35.27 -25.33 -1.86
N ARG A 218 -35.67 -26.07 -2.90
CA ARG A 218 -34.90 -27.16 -3.52
C ARG A 218 -34.54 -26.88 -4.97
N ILE A 219 -34.70 -25.64 -5.44
CA ILE A 219 -34.50 -25.30 -6.86
C ILE A 219 -33.10 -25.65 -7.38
N THR A 220 -32.06 -25.50 -6.55
CA THR A 220 -30.68 -25.85 -6.92
C THR A 220 -30.48 -27.37 -7.05
N LEU A 221 -31.20 -28.17 -6.28
CA LEU A 221 -31.22 -29.63 -6.42
C LEU A 221 -31.94 -30.03 -7.71
N HIS A 222 -33.08 -29.38 -8.01
CA HIS A 222 -33.82 -29.61 -9.25
C HIS A 222 -33.01 -29.22 -10.50
N ASP A 223 -32.24 -28.13 -10.43
CA ASP A 223 -31.35 -27.67 -11.50
C ASP A 223 -30.26 -28.70 -11.84
N ARG A 224 -29.57 -29.22 -10.81
CA ARG A 224 -28.56 -30.29 -10.98
C ARG A 224 -29.19 -31.54 -11.58
N LYS A 225 -30.35 -31.96 -11.08
CA LYS A 225 -31.03 -33.15 -11.58
C LYS A 225 -31.48 -32.97 -13.03
N LEU A 226 -31.91 -31.77 -13.42
CA LEU A 226 -32.25 -31.47 -14.81
C LEU A 226 -31.02 -31.58 -15.73
N TYR A 227 -29.86 -31.11 -15.27
CA TYR A 227 -28.62 -31.20 -16.03
C TYR A 227 -28.23 -32.66 -16.33
N GLU A 228 -28.36 -33.56 -15.35
CA GLU A 228 -28.13 -35.00 -15.55
C GLU A 228 -29.03 -35.58 -16.66
N LEU A 229 -30.30 -35.16 -16.71
CA LEU A 229 -31.25 -35.62 -17.73
C LEU A 229 -30.94 -35.06 -19.13
N GLU A 230 -30.43 -33.82 -19.21
CA GLU A 230 -29.98 -33.20 -20.46
C GLU A 230 -28.73 -33.88 -21.03
N GLU A 231 -27.81 -34.31 -20.16
CA GLU A 231 -26.64 -35.10 -20.53
C GLU A 231 -27.06 -36.47 -21.08
N LEU A 232 -27.97 -37.16 -20.37
CA LEU A 232 -28.55 -38.42 -20.84
C LEU A 232 -29.21 -38.27 -22.22
N TYR A 233 -30.01 -37.22 -22.43
CA TYR A 233 -30.62 -36.92 -23.72
C TYR A 233 -29.56 -36.74 -24.83
N THR A 234 -28.48 -36.01 -24.54
CA THR A 234 -27.38 -35.77 -25.48
C THR A 234 -26.68 -37.07 -25.86
N HIS A 235 -26.42 -37.94 -24.88
CA HIS A 235 -25.86 -39.27 -25.11
C HIS A 235 -26.77 -40.14 -25.99
N LEU A 236 -28.06 -40.20 -25.68
CA LEU A 236 -29.05 -40.99 -26.45
C LEU A 236 -29.15 -40.52 -27.90
N LYS A 237 -29.13 -39.20 -28.14
CA LYS A 237 -29.12 -38.61 -29.48
C LYS A 237 -27.83 -38.94 -30.25
N GLY A 238 -26.69 -38.94 -29.56
CA GLY A 238 -25.37 -39.26 -30.11
C GLY A 238 -25.24 -40.67 -30.69
N ASN A 239 -26.07 -41.62 -30.26
CA ASN A 239 -26.07 -43.00 -30.77
C ASN A 239 -26.57 -43.13 -32.22
N LYS A 240 -27.25 -42.10 -32.76
CA LYS A 240 -27.72 -42.02 -34.16
C LYS A 240 -28.55 -43.22 -34.60
N PHE A 241 -29.43 -43.73 -33.73
CA PHE A 241 -30.30 -44.87 -34.03
C PHE A 241 -31.13 -44.67 -35.31
N ASN A 242 -31.62 -43.44 -35.55
CA ASN A 242 -32.41 -43.11 -36.73
C ASN A 242 -31.68 -43.45 -38.04
N GLU A 243 -30.40 -43.08 -38.15
CA GLU A 243 -29.56 -43.33 -39.33
C GLU A 243 -29.17 -44.82 -39.41
N LYS A 244 -28.67 -45.39 -38.30
CA LYS A 244 -28.11 -46.75 -38.29
C LYS A 244 -29.17 -47.85 -38.42
N LEU A 245 -30.36 -47.66 -37.85
CA LEU A 245 -31.48 -48.62 -37.89
C LEU A 245 -32.55 -48.27 -38.94
N LYS A 246 -32.38 -47.17 -39.69
CA LYS A 246 -33.35 -46.68 -40.69
C LYS A 246 -34.76 -46.51 -40.08
N LEU A 247 -34.83 -45.87 -38.90
CA LEU A 247 -36.08 -45.78 -38.11
C LEU A 247 -37.22 -45.06 -38.86
N GLN A 248 -36.92 -44.22 -39.86
CA GLN A 248 -37.93 -43.63 -40.75
C GLN A 248 -38.78 -44.69 -41.47
N GLN A 249 -38.23 -45.87 -41.73
CA GLN A 249 -38.93 -46.99 -42.39
C GLN A 249 -39.60 -47.92 -41.37
N HIS A 250 -38.96 -48.14 -40.22
CA HIS A 250 -39.46 -49.03 -39.17
C HIS A 250 -38.98 -48.60 -37.77
N ASP A 251 -39.86 -47.98 -36.98
CA ASP A 251 -39.61 -47.55 -35.59
C ASP A 251 -40.64 -48.17 -34.63
N PRO A 252 -40.49 -49.44 -34.25
CA PRO A 252 -41.49 -50.17 -33.46
C PRO A 252 -41.75 -49.59 -32.07
N GLN A 253 -40.79 -48.87 -31.48
CA GLN A 253 -40.91 -48.21 -30.17
C GLN A 253 -41.29 -46.73 -30.27
N ARG A 254 -41.42 -46.18 -31.48
CA ARG A 254 -41.58 -44.73 -31.73
C ARG A 254 -40.51 -43.92 -30.99
N LEU A 255 -39.27 -44.41 -31.03
CA LEU A 255 -38.15 -43.82 -30.30
C LEU A 255 -37.91 -42.36 -30.72
N ASN A 256 -38.06 -42.05 -32.01
CA ASN A 256 -37.89 -40.69 -32.53
C ASN A 256 -38.90 -39.71 -31.90
N ASP A 257 -40.17 -40.11 -31.82
CA ASP A 257 -41.23 -39.31 -31.20
C ASP A 257 -40.94 -39.07 -29.71
N LYS A 258 -40.54 -40.13 -28.99
CA LYS A 258 -40.23 -40.05 -27.55
C LYS A 258 -38.97 -39.23 -27.26
N LEU A 259 -37.95 -39.31 -28.11
CA LEU A 259 -36.77 -38.45 -28.02
C LEU A 259 -37.14 -36.98 -28.23
N SER A 260 -38.01 -36.68 -29.20
CA SER A 260 -38.53 -35.33 -29.42
C SER A 260 -39.34 -34.83 -28.22
N GLN A 261 -40.22 -35.67 -27.67
CA GLN A 261 -40.99 -35.36 -26.47
C GLN A 261 -40.08 -35.07 -25.26
N LEU A 262 -39.07 -35.91 -25.02
CA LEU A 262 -38.11 -35.69 -23.94
C LEU A 262 -37.36 -34.37 -24.13
N GLN A 263 -36.91 -34.08 -25.35
CA GLN A 263 -36.25 -32.80 -25.65
C GLN A 263 -37.15 -31.61 -25.29
N GLN A 264 -38.42 -31.64 -25.69
CA GLN A 264 -39.36 -30.57 -25.39
C GLN A 264 -39.55 -30.39 -23.88
N VAL A 265 -39.80 -31.46 -23.14
CA VAL A 265 -40.00 -31.41 -21.68
C VAL A 265 -38.76 -30.86 -20.97
N LEU A 266 -37.56 -31.30 -21.35
CA LEU A 266 -36.32 -30.79 -20.76
C LEU A 266 -36.14 -29.29 -21.03
N GLN A 267 -36.41 -28.83 -22.26
CA GLN A 267 -36.34 -27.40 -22.60
C GLN A 267 -37.36 -26.55 -21.83
N GLU A 268 -38.58 -27.04 -21.67
CA GLU A 268 -39.62 -26.37 -20.87
C GLU A 268 -39.20 -26.28 -19.40
N ARG A 269 -38.70 -27.37 -18.81
CA ARG A 269 -38.19 -27.40 -17.43
C ARG A 269 -36.99 -26.46 -17.24
N ARG A 270 -36.07 -26.43 -18.20
CA ARG A 270 -34.89 -25.56 -18.17
C ARG A 270 -35.29 -24.09 -18.15
N ARG A 271 -36.25 -23.68 -18.98
CA ARG A 271 -36.77 -22.31 -18.98
C ARG A 271 -37.40 -21.94 -17.64
N ALA A 272 -38.21 -22.84 -17.06
CA ALA A 272 -38.87 -22.60 -15.78
C ALA A 272 -37.86 -22.49 -14.62
N ILE A 273 -36.91 -23.42 -14.51
CA ILE A 273 -35.87 -23.38 -13.47
C ILE A 273 -34.98 -22.15 -13.63
N ASN A 274 -34.56 -21.81 -14.85
CA ASN A 274 -33.74 -20.62 -15.09
C ASN A 274 -34.48 -19.33 -14.68
N PHE A 275 -35.79 -19.25 -14.95
CA PHE A 275 -36.61 -18.11 -14.53
C PHE A 275 -36.65 -17.97 -13.01
N VAL A 276 -36.88 -19.08 -12.30
CA VAL A 276 -36.92 -19.09 -10.82
C VAL A 276 -35.56 -18.72 -10.24
N LEU A 277 -34.46 -19.29 -10.75
CA LEU A 277 -33.11 -18.96 -10.30
C LEU A 277 -32.75 -17.49 -10.54
N ALA A 278 -33.15 -16.93 -11.69
CA ALA A 278 -32.90 -15.53 -12.02
C ALA A 278 -33.73 -14.53 -11.20
N THR A 279 -34.82 -14.99 -10.57
CA THR A 279 -35.74 -14.17 -9.76
C THR A 279 -35.83 -14.65 -8.32
N LEU A 280 -34.83 -15.42 -7.86
CA LEU A 280 -34.91 -16.17 -6.60
C LEU A 280 -35.04 -15.25 -5.38
N ASP A 281 -34.43 -14.07 -5.42
CA ASP A 281 -34.63 -12.98 -4.46
C ASP A 281 -36.11 -12.55 -4.37
N GLN A 282 -36.76 -12.31 -5.51
CA GLN A 282 -38.18 -11.98 -5.59
C GLN A 282 -39.07 -13.15 -5.16
N GLN A 283 -38.72 -14.39 -5.48
CA GLN A 283 -39.49 -15.57 -5.06
C GLN A 283 -39.46 -15.74 -3.54
N PHE A 284 -38.28 -15.61 -2.93
CA PHE A 284 -38.14 -15.64 -1.47
C PHE A 284 -38.87 -14.46 -0.81
N TYR A 285 -38.79 -13.26 -1.37
CA TYR A 285 -39.57 -12.11 -0.92
C TYR A 285 -41.08 -12.38 -0.94
N ASN A 286 -41.63 -12.84 -2.06
CA ASN A 286 -43.06 -13.13 -2.20
C ASN A 286 -43.52 -14.19 -1.19
N ARG A 287 -42.70 -15.21 -0.95
CA ARG A 287 -42.97 -16.23 0.07
C ARG A 287 -42.98 -15.62 1.48
N GLY A 288 -42.03 -14.74 1.78
CA GLY A 288 -41.97 -13.98 3.02
C GLY A 288 -43.21 -13.11 3.23
N VAL A 289 -43.64 -12.35 2.21
CA VAL A 289 -44.85 -11.52 2.26
C VAL A 289 -46.10 -12.37 2.52
N SER A 290 -46.22 -13.53 1.85
CA SER A 290 -47.33 -14.46 2.08
C SER A 290 -47.36 -14.97 3.53
N LEU A 291 -46.21 -15.35 4.08
CA LEU A 291 -46.11 -15.80 5.47
C LEU A 291 -46.41 -14.69 6.48
N LEU A 292 -45.99 -13.46 6.19
CA LEU A 292 -46.25 -12.30 7.02
C LEU A 292 -47.75 -11.98 7.07
N ARG A 293 -48.44 -12.03 5.92
CA ARG A 293 -49.91 -11.88 5.83
C ARG A 293 -50.66 -12.95 6.63
N ASN A 294 -50.10 -14.15 6.72
CA ASN A 294 -50.64 -15.27 7.51
C ASN A 294 -50.25 -15.21 9.00
N GLY A 295 -49.61 -14.12 9.46
CA GLY A 295 -49.22 -13.92 10.85
C GLY A 295 -47.94 -14.66 11.28
N ASN A 296 -47.29 -15.42 10.39
CA ASN A 296 -46.07 -16.15 10.71
C ASN A 296 -44.82 -15.28 10.49
N ARG A 297 -44.58 -14.36 11.44
CA ARG A 297 -43.49 -13.38 11.38
C ARG A 297 -42.10 -14.01 11.33
N SER A 298 -41.85 -15.04 12.14
CA SER A 298 -40.55 -15.72 12.20
C SER A 298 -40.21 -16.41 10.87
N ALA A 299 -41.17 -17.13 10.28
CA ALA A 299 -40.95 -17.74 8.97
C ALA A 299 -40.79 -16.67 7.87
N ALA A 300 -41.56 -15.58 7.91
CA ALA A 300 -41.43 -14.47 6.97
C ALA A 300 -40.03 -13.86 7.01
N GLN A 301 -39.50 -13.58 8.22
CA GLN A 301 -38.15 -13.07 8.42
C GLN A 301 -37.10 -14.00 7.81
N ALA A 302 -37.20 -15.31 8.01
CA ALA A 302 -36.27 -16.28 7.42
C ALA A 302 -36.27 -16.24 5.88
N TYR A 303 -37.45 -16.07 5.25
CA TYR A 303 -37.52 -15.96 3.79
C TYR A 303 -37.05 -14.60 3.27
N PHE A 304 -37.29 -13.50 3.97
CA PHE A 304 -36.69 -12.20 3.62
C PHE A 304 -35.16 -12.24 3.75
N GLN A 305 -34.63 -12.95 4.75
CA GLN A 305 -33.20 -13.14 4.92
C GLN A 305 -32.60 -13.95 3.76
N LYS A 306 -33.24 -15.07 3.36
CA LYS A 306 -32.84 -15.82 2.15
C LYS A 306 -32.85 -14.95 0.90
N SER A 307 -33.82 -14.05 0.75
CA SER A 307 -33.88 -13.10 -0.37
C SER A 307 -32.66 -12.17 -0.39
N VAL A 308 -32.30 -11.61 0.77
CA VAL A 308 -31.11 -10.74 0.92
C VAL A 308 -29.80 -11.51 0.75
N GLU A 309 -29.73 -12.78 1.16
CA GLU A 309 -28.56 -13.64 0.94
C GLU A 309 -28.30 -13.88 -0.56
N VAL A 310 -29.37 -14.06 -1.35
CA VAL A 310 -29.27 -14.22 -2.80
C VAL A 310 -28.95 -12.88 -3.48
N ASN A 311 -29.62 -11.80 -3.07
CA ASN A 311 -29.39 -10.46 -3.60
C ASN A 311 -29.32 -9.42 -2.46
N PRO A 312 -28.11 -9.06 -2.00
CA PRO A 312 -27.93 -8.10 -0.91
C PRO A 312 -28.41 -6.66 -1.19
N LYS A 313 -28.82 -6.36 -2.43
CA LYS A 313 -29.36 -5.05 -2.82
C LYS A 313 -30.85 -5.11 -3.15
N PHE A 314 -31.52 -6.22 -2.84
CA PHE A 314 -32.95 -6.35 -3.04
C PHE A 314 -33.72 -5.59 -1.95
N ALA A 315 -33.91 -4.29 -2.19
CA ALA A 315 -34.51 -3.35 -1.24
C ALA A 315 -35.87 -3.78 -0.63
N PRO A 316 -36.82 -4.39 -1.37
CA PRO A 316 -38.11 -4.78 -0.78
C PRO A 316 -37.96 -5.72 0.43
N SER A 317 -37.01 -6.67 0.39
CA SER A 317 -36.75 -7.58 1.51
C SER A 317 -36.10 -6.87 2.70
N HIS A 318 -35.23 -5.88 2.45
CA HIS A 318 -34.69 -5.05 3.53
C HIS A 318 -35.78 -4.23 4.22
N VAL A 319 -36.72 -3.65 3.48
CA VAL A 319 -37.86 -2.91 4.07
C VAL A 319 -38.73 -3.84 4.93
N GLN A 320 -39.02 -5.05 4.46
CA GLN A 320 -39.80 -6.01 5.25
C GLN A 320 -39.06 -6.52 6.49
N LEU A 321 -37.73 -6.70 6.42
CA LEU A 321 -36.92 -7.01 7.60
C LEU A 321 -36.97 -5.85 8.61
N ALA A 322 -36.83 -4.61 8.16
CA ALA A 322 -36.95 -3.44 9.02
C ALA A 322 -38.34 -3.36 9.66
N HIS A 323 -39.38 -3.72 8.93
CA HIS A 323 -40.74 -3.77 9.44
C HIS A 323 -40.90 -4.84 10.52
N VAL A 324 -40.33 -6.03 10.33
CA VAL A 324 -40.32 -7.09 11.36
C VAL A 324 -39.53 -6.66 12.60
N ASP A 325 -38.38 -6.01 12.42
CA ASP A 325 -37.55 -5.46 13.51
C ASP A 325 -38.32 -4.40 14.30
N PHE A 326 -38.98 -3.47 13.60
CA PHE A 326 -39.85 -2.44 14.19
C PHE A 326 -40.99 -3.04 15.03
N LEU A 327 -41.71 -4.03 14.48
CA LEU A 327 -42.79 -4.73 15.19
C LEU A 327 -42.30 -5.52 16.42
N SER A 328 -41.00 -5.81 16.49
CA SER A 328 -40.36 -6.51 17.61
C SER A 328 -39.74 -5.55 18.63
N GLY A 329 -39.82 -4.23 18.40
CA GLY A 329 -39.26 -3.19 19.27
C GLY A 329 -37.79 -2.87 19.01
N TYR A 330 -37.16 -3.47 18.01
CA TYR A 330 -35.78 -3.22 17.61
C TYR A 330 -35.67 -1.95 16.73
N LEU A 331 -35.92 -0.79 17.36
CA LEU A 331 -36.04 0.50 16.66
C LEU A 331 -34.74 0.93 15.98
N GLN A 332 -33.59 0.72 16.62
CA GLN A 332 -32.29 1.13 16.06
C GLN A 332 -31.90 0.28 14.84
N GLU A 333 -32.11 -1.03 14.91
CA GLU A 333 -31.88 -1.96 13.80
C GLU A 333 -32.79 -1.63 12.60
N ALA A 334 -34.07 -1.38 12.87
CA ALA A 334 -35.04 -0.98 11.85
C ALA A 334 -34.66 0.37 11.21
N ALA A 335 -34.30 1.37 12.01
CA ALA A 335 -33.88 2.70 11.56
C ALA A 335 -32.63 2.63 10.68
N GLY A 336 -31.61 1.90 11.14
CA GLY A 336 -30.36 1.72 10.40
C GLY A 336 -30.57 1.04 9.06
N ARG A 337 -31.40 -0.01 9.02
CA ARG A 337 -31.73 -0.72 7.78
C ARG A 337 -32.49 0.15 6.78
N LEU A 338 -33.47 0.95 7.24
CA LEU A 338 -34.20 1.88 6.37
C LEU A 338 -33.31 3.01 5.85
N ARG A 339 -32.44 3.56 6.69
CA ARG A 339 -31.45 4.55 6.25
C ARG A 339 -30.62 4.00 5.10
N ASP A 340 -30.13 2.77 5.20
CA ASP A 340 -29.36 2.14 4.13
C ASP A 340 -30.20 1.93 2.85
N VAL A 341 -31.45 1.47 2.98
CA VAL A 341 -32.36 1.31 1.83
C VAL A 341 -32.56 2.64 1.10
N LEU A 342 -32.90 3.70 1.83
CA LEU A 342 -33.30 4.99 1.27
C LEU A 342 -32.12 5.84 0.79
N THR A 343 -30.90 5.56 1.24
CA THR A 343 -29.72 6.38 0.88
C THR A 343 -28.70 5.65 0.00
N ARG A 344 -28.70 4.31 -0.04
CA ARG A 344 -27.63 3.52 -0.69
C ARG A 344 -28.13 2.50 -1.72
N MET A 345 -29.43 2.23 -1.79
CA MET A 345 -30.00 1.23 -2.71
C MET A 345 -30.76 1.88 -3.86
N ARG A 346 -30.91 1.13 -4.96
CA ARG A 346 -31.85 1.50 -6.03
C ARG A 346 -33.21 0.93 -5.65
N ILE A 347 -34.19 1.80 -5.50
CA ILE A 347 -35.53 1.47 -5.04
C ILE A 347 -36.56 1.86 -6.11
N ASP A 348 -37.60 1.06 -6.23
CA ASP A 348 -38.78 1.41 -7.00
C ASP A 348 -39.73 2.29 -6.15
N PRO A 349 -40.67 3.03 -6.78
CA PRO A 349 -41.54 3.95 -6.06
C PRO A 349 -42.42 3.33 -4.97
N GLU A 350 -42.86 2.07 -5.14
CA GLU A 350 -43.69 1.38 -4.15
C GLU A 350 -42.85 1.02 -2.90
N THR A 351 -41.64 0.52 -3.12
CA THR A 351 -40.69 0.24 -2.03
C THR A 351 -40.25 1.52 -1.31
N GLU A 352 -40.04 2.61 -2.05
CA GLU A 352 -39.73 3.92 -1.47
C GLU A 352 -40.87 4.43 -0.58
N GLU A 353 -42.11 4.38 -1.05
CA GLU A 353 -43.29 4.79 -0.27
C GLU A 353 -43.41 3.97 1.03
N MET A 354 -43.27 2.64 0.95
CA MET A 354 -43.32 1.77 2.13
C MET A 354 -42.17 2.07 3.11
N ALA A 355 -40.96 2.26 2.61
CA ALA A 355 -39.80 2.59 3.43
C ALA A 355 -39.95 3.96 4.12
N MET A 356 -40.48 4.96 3.43
CA MET A 356 -40.73 6.30 3.97
C MET A 356 -41.84 6.30 5.02
N GLY A 357 -42.91 5.52 4.81
CA GLY A 357 -43.96 5.30 5.80
C GLY A 357 -43.40 4.69 7.09
N LEU A 358 -42.64 3.60 6.98
CA LEU A 358 -42.04 2.95 8.14
C LEU A 358 -41.01 3.84 8.86
N ALA A 359 -40.21 4.63 8.11
CA ALA A 359 -39.28 5.58 8.70
C ALA A 359 -40.02 6.66 9.53
N HIS A 360 -41.20 7.09 9.09
CA HIS A 360 -42.04 8.02 9.85
C HIS A 360 -42.61 7.39 11.13
N ASP A 361 -43.01 6.12 11.08
CA ASP A 361 -43.50 5.38 12.25
C ASP A 361 -42.40 5.18 13.31
N ILE A 362 -41.17 4.88 12.86
CA ILE A 362 -39.99 4.78 13.73
C ILE A 362 -39.66 6.14 14.35
N TYR A 363 -39.64 7.21 13.55
CA TYR A 363 -39.47 8.58 14.05
C TYR A 363 -40.51 8.90 15.13
N SER A 364 -41.78 8.63 14.87
CA SER A 364 -42.87 8.87 15.81
C SER A 364 -42.72 8.04 17.09
N SER A 365 -42.19 6.83 16.99
CA SER A 365 -41.88 5.96 18.14
C SER A 365 -40.77 6.55 19.00
N TYR A 366 -39.69 7.07 18.41
CA TYR A 366 -38.65 7.78 19.16
C TYR A 366 -39.18 9.03 19.87
N ILE A 367 -40.04 9.82 19.21
CA ILE A 367 -40.69 10.99 19.84
C ILE A 367 -41.55 10.57 21.04
N SER A 368 -42.34 9.49 20.89
CA SER A 368 -43.18 8.96 21.96
C SER A 368 -42.34 8.42 23.13
N GLN A 369 -41.28 7.67 22.82
CA GLN A 369 -40.33 7.15 23.80
C GLN A 369 -39.65 8.27 24.58
N GLY A 370 -39.11 9.29 23.89
CA GLY A 370 -38.51 10.47 24.52
C GLY A 370 -39.50 11.20 25.42
N SER A 371 -40.76 11.35 24.99
CA SER A 371 -41.80 12.02 25.78
C SER A 371 -42.21 11.22 27.02
N SER A 372 -42.25 9.90 26.91
CA SER A 372 -42.52 9.00 28.04
C SER A 372 -41.39 9.02 29.06
N LEU A 373 -40.14 8.94 28.61
CA LEU A 373 -38.94 8.99 29.46
C LEU A 373 -38.82 10.35 30.16
N THR A 374 -39.09 11.45 29.44
CA THR A 374 -39.13 12.80 30.03
C THR A 374 -40.12 12.88 31.18
N SER A 375 -41.30 12.26 31.02
CA SER A 375 -42.36 12.26 32.04
C SER A 375 -42.03 11.38 33.25
N ARG A 376 -41.13 10.39 33.11
CA ARG A 376 -40.62 9.55 34.20
C ARG A 376 -39.43 10.16 34.95
N GLY A 377 -38.84 11.23 34.41
CA GLY A 377 -37.61 11.84 34.93
C GLY A 377 -36.32 11.20 34.41
N ASP A 378 -36.42 10.26 33.46
CA ASP A 378 -35.27 9.60 32.83
C ASP A 378 -34.70 10.46 31.69
N PHE A 379 -34.27 11.69 32.04
CA PHE A 379 -33.99 12.73 31.05
C PHE A 379 -32.83 12.41 30.10
N HIS A 380 -31.79 11.71 30.55
CA HIS A 380 -30.69 11.32 29.66
C HIS A 380 -31.16 10.37 28.55
N GLN A 381 -31.90 9.31 28.90
CA GLN A 381 -32.45 8.40 27.90
C GLN A 381 -33.49 9.09 27.01
N ALA A 382 -34.22 10.08 27.53
CA ALA A 382 -35.12 10.89 26.73
C ALA A 382 -34.36 11.69 25.66
N LEU A 383 -33.24 12.32 26.04
CA LEU A 383 -32.38 13.05 25.11
C LEU A 383 -31.78 12.13 24.05
N ASP A 384 -31.36 10.91 24.43
CA ASP A 384 -30.88 9.90 23.47
C ASP A 384 -31.98 9.55 22.44
N ALA A 385 -33.22 9.31 22.88
CA ALA A 385 -34.34 9.02 21.99
C ALA A 385 -34.67 10.20 21.05
N TYR A 386 -34.59 11.44 21.53
CA TYR A 386 -34.75 12.63 20.68
C TYR A 386 -33.58 12.80 19.71
N ALA A 387 -32.36 12.47 20.11
CA ALA A 387 -31.20 12.46 19.23
C ALA A 387 -31.34 11.43 18.10
N ASP A 388 -31.80 10.21 18.41
CA ASP A 388 -32.09 9.16 17.42
C ASP A 388 -33.17 9.63 16.41
N ALA A 389 -34.23 10.28 16.91
CA ALA A 389 -35.27 10.89 16.06
C ALA A 389 -34.68 11.97 15.13
N ARG A 390 -33.78 12.82 15.66
CA ARG A 390 -33.11 13.88 14.90
C ARG A 390 -32.18 13.31 13.82
N GLU A 391 -31.39 12.30 14.16
CA GLU A 391 -30.50 11.63 13.23
C GLU A 391 -31.29 11.08 12.05
N LEU A 392 -32.38 10.34 12.33
CA LEU A 392 -33.23 9.75 11.30
C LEU A 392 -33.79 10.80 10.34
N CYS A 393 -34.25 11.94 10.86
CA CYS A 393 -34.73 13.07 10.06
C CYS A 393 -33.65 13.73 9.21
N SER A 394 -32.43 13.83 9.74
CA SER A 394 -31.31 14.43 9.01
C SER A 394 -30.75 13.51 7.93
N ALA A 395 -30.79 12.20 8.16
CA ALA A 395 -30.20 11.20 7.29
C ALA A 395 -31.11 10.84 6.10
N ILE A 396 -32.44 10.88 6.28
CA ILE A 396 -33.41 10.50 5.25
C ILE A 396 -34.05 11.77 4.65
N GLY A 397 -33.61 12.12 3.45
CA GLY A 397 -34.19 13.22 2.69
C GLY A 397 -35.67 13.00 2.38
N GLY A 398 -36.52 14.02 2.60
CA GLY A 398 -37.95 13.96 2.33
C GLY A 398 -38.79 13.32 3.44
N LEU A 399 -38.18 12.85 4.53
CA LEU A 399 -38.91 12.31 5.68
C LEU A 399 -39.73 13.43 6.35
N ARG A 400 -41.03 13.16 6.57
CA ARG A 400 -41.94 14.12 7.19
C ARG A 400 -41.74 14.14 8.71
N CYS A 401 -40.79 14.96 9.15
CA CYS A 401 -40.49 15.16 10.56
C CYS A 401 -41.15 16.41 11.14
N SER A 402 -41.73 16.30 12.32
CA SER A 402 -42.23 17.46 13.08
C SER A 402 -41.09 18.06 13.91
N LEU A 403 -40.24 18.85 13.27
CA LEU A 403 -39.12 19.53 13.95
C LEU A 403 -39.57 20.38 15.15
N PRO A 404 -40.73 21.09 15.12
CA PRO A 404 -41.21 21.80 16.31
C PRO A 404 -41.47 20.89 17.50
N ALA A 405 -42.13 19.75 17.30
CA ALA A 405 -42.43 18.79 18.37
C ALA A 405 -41.15 18.12 18.92
N LEU A 406 -40.19 17.84 18.04
CA LEU A 406 -38.87 17.32 18.42
C LEU A 406 -38.09 18.34 19.27
N ASN A 407 -37.96 19.57 18.80
CA ASN A 407 -37.23 20.64 19.51
C ASN A 407 -37.87 20.94 20.88
N ASP A 408 -39.19 20.98 20.95
CA ASP A 408 -39.95 21.20 22.18
C ASP A 408 -39.81 20.02 23.17
N GLY A 409 -39.87 18.77 22.68
CA GLY A 409 -39.60 17.57 23.48
C GLY A 409 -38.19 17.54 24.06
N GLU A 410 -37.19 17.74 23.20
CA GLU A 410 -35.78 17.82 23.60
C GLU A 410 -35.53 18.94 24.60
N GLY A 411 -36.12 20.12 24.38
CA GLY A 411 -36.00 21.26 25.31
C GLY A 411 -36.60 20.99 26.69
N ARG A 412 -37.75 20.30 26.76
CA ARG A 412 -38.31 19.85 28.05
C ARG A 412 -37.40 18.86 28.76
N ALA A 413 -36.86 17.88 28.03
CA ALA A 413 -35.95 16.88 28.60
C ALA A 413 -34.66 17.53 29.11
N ALA A 414 -34.06 18.44 28.32
CA ALA A 414 -32.86 19.18 28.71
C ALA A 414 -33.12 20.05 29.95
N THR A 415 -34.24 20.78 29.99
CA THR A 415 -34.63 21.58 31.16
C THR A 415 -34.83 20.72 32.40
N GLY A 416 -35.45 19.55 32.26
CA GLY A 416 -35.63 18.58 33.34
C GLY A 416 -34.29 18.03 33.86
N ALA A 417 -33.40 17.61 32.96
CA ALA A 417 -32.06 17.13 33.30
C ALA A 417 -31.26 18.20 34.06
N PHE A 418 -31.26 19.42 33.55
CA PHE A 418 -30.57 20.56 34.16
C PHE A 418 -31.07 20.83 35.58
N ARG A 419 -32.39 20.89 35.78
CA ARG A 419 -32.97 21.07 37.12
C ARG A 419 -32.60 19.93 38.07
N ALA A 420 -32.68 18.69 37.61
CA ALA A 420 -32.29 17.53 38.42
C ALA A 420 -30.80 17.58 38.83
N MET A 421 -29.91 18.07 37.96
CA MET A 421 -28.51 18.31 38.31
C MET A 421 -28.36 19.38 39.38
N VAL A 422 -29.02 20.53 39.23
CA VAL A 422 -28.97 21.63 40.21
C VAL A 422 -29.54 21.19 41.56
N ASP A 423 -30.68 20.48 41.57
CA ASP A 423 -31.31 19.98 42.79
C ASP A 423 -30.40 18.98 43.52
N ARG A 424 -29.76 18.07 42.77
CA ARG A 424 -28.77 17.14 43.31
C ARG A 424 -27.57 17.88 43.90
N GLY A 425 -27.04 18.87 43.19
CA GLY A 425 -25.91 19.68 43.66
C GLY A 425 -26.26 20.48 44.91
N SER A 426 -27.46 21.05 44.97
CA SER A 426 -28.00 21.75 46.15
C SER A 426 -28.15 20.81 47.34
N GLY A 427 -28.61 19.57 47.10
CA GLY A 427 -28.67 18.53 48.12
C GLY A 427 -27.30 18.16 48.69
N LEU A 428 -26.28 18.02 47.84
CA LEU A 428 -24.88 17.76 48.27
C LEU A 428 -24.33 18.93 49.08
N LEU A 429 -24.58 20.17 48.64
CA LEU A 429 -24.20 21.37 49.37
C LEU A 429 -24.83 21.41 50.77
N SER A 430 -26.12 21.06 50.90
CA SER A 430 -26.81 21.04 52.20
C SER A 430 -26.23 20.03 53.20
N ARG A 431 -25.57 18.98 52.70
CA ARG A 431 -24.85 17.97 53.51
C ARG A 431 -23.38 18.30 53.73
N ASN A 432 -22.94 19.48 53.31
CA ASN A 432 -21.54 19.95 53.34
C ASN A 432 -20.57 19.07 52.52
N GLU A 433 -21.06 18.39 51.49
CA GLU A 433 -20.24 17.59 50.56
C GLU A 433 -19.69 18.47 49.43
N LEU A 434 -18.87 19.47 49.79
CA LEU A 434 -18.50 20.59 48.90
C LEU A 434 -17.82 20.16 47.60
N ARG A 435 -16.97 19.13 47.65
CA ARG A 435 -16.26 18.62 46.46
C ARG A 435 -17.22 18.06 45.41
N GLU A 436 -18.20 17.27 45.85
CA GLU A 436 -19.17 16.67 44.94
C GLU A 436 -20.18 17.70 44.46
N ALA A 437 -20.62 18.60 45.34
CA ALA A 437 -21.49 19.71 44.98
C ALA A 437 -20.86 20.62 43.91
N GLU A 438 -19.57 20.95 44.05
CA GLU A 438 -18.82 21.72 43.04
C GLU A 438 -18.79 20.99 41.70
N ARG A 439 -18.47 19.70 41.69
CA ARG A 439 -18.42 18.89 40.47
C ARG A 439 -19.78 18.92 39.76
N VAL A 440 -20.87 18.67 40.48
CA VAL A 440 -22.22 18.69 39.90
C VAL A 440 -22.60 20.08 39.39
N ALA A 441 -22.23 21.16 40.08
CA ALA A 441 -22.48 22.52 39.62
C ALA A 441 -21.70 22.85 38.33
N GLN A 442 -20.46 22.39 38.22
CA GLN A 442 -19.66 22.51 37.00
C GLN A 442 -20.22 21.66 35.85
N ASP A 443 -20.68 20.44 36.15
CA ASP A 443 -21.35 19.57 35.17
C ASP A 443 -22.62 20.25 34.64
N ALA A 444 -23.42 20.86 35.52
CA ALA A 444 -24.62 21.62 35.15
C ALA A 444 -24.30 22.86 34.30
N LEU A 445 -23.19 23.57 34.57
CA LEU A 445 -22.73 24.69 33.74
C LEU A 445 -22.31 24.25 32.34
N ARG A 446 -21.62 23.11 32.21
CA ARG A 446 -21.27 22.55 30.90
C ARG A 446 -22.52 22.10 30.13
N PHE A 447 -23.44 21.44 30.82
CA PHE A 447 -24.73 21.04 30.25
C PHE A 447 -25.54 22.26 29.77
N GLN A 448 -25.53 23.35 30.52
CA GLN A 448 -26.14 24.61 30.12
C GLN A 448 -25.53 25.18 28.83
N GLN A 449 -24.20 25.13 28.69
CA GLN A 449 -23.52 25.60 27.47
C GLN A 449 -23.86 24.74 26.26
N GLU A 450 -23.97 23.43 26.43
CA GLU A 450 -24.37 22.49 25.38
C GLU A 450 -25.81 22.75 24.89
N TYR A 451 -26.72 23.04 25.81
CA TYR A 451 -28.14 23.31 25.53
C TYR A 451 -28.50 24.81 25.62
N ASP A 452 -27.58 25.72 25.30
CA ASP A 452 -27.78 27.18 25.45
C ASP A 452 -29.05 27.67 24.74
N TYR A 453 -29.40 27.11 23.57
CA TYR A 453 -30.61 27.48 22.83
C TYR A 453 -31.93 27.31 23.62
N VAL A 454 -31.94 26.47 24.67
CA VAL A 454 -33.10 26.27 25.56
C VAL A 454 -32.83 26.85 26.95
N LEU A 455 -31.60 26.74 27.44
CA LEU A 455 -31.21 27.11 28.80
C LEU A 455 -30.56 28.50 28.88
N HIS A 456 -30.71 29.30 27.82
CA HIS A 456 -30.19 30.66 27.77
C HIS A 456 -30.71 31.48 28.93
N GLY A 457 -29.79 32.08 29.70
CA GLY A 457 -30.15 32.95 30.83
C GLY A 457 -30.56 32.23 32.11
N ALA A 458 -30.56 30.89 32.16
CA ALA A 458 -30.64 30.15 33.43
C ALA A 458 -29.44 30.54 34.33
N ARG A 459 -29.69 30.76 35.62
CA ARG A 459 -28.67 31.21 36.59
C ARG A 459 -28.45 30.18 37.70
N GLU A 460 -29.28 29.16 37.78
CA GLU A 460 -29.35 28.25 38.91
C GLU A 460 -28.04 27.47 39.10
N ALA A 461 -27.36 27.09 38.00
CA ALA A 461 -26.06 26.41 38.07
C ALA A 461 -24.90 27.34 38.50
N SER A 462 -24.89 28.59 38.03
CA SER A 462 -23.87 29.56 38.44
C SER A 462 -24.09 30.06 39.87
N GLU A 463 -25.35 30.23 40.28
CA GLU A 463 -25.75 30.52 41.65
C GLU A 463 -25.35 29.38 42.60
N LEU A 464 -25.64 28.12 42.23
CA LEU A 464 -25.19 26.95 42.99
C LEU A 464 -23.67 26.92 43.15
N LEU A 465 -22.91 27.12 42.06
CA LEU A 465 -21.45 27.17 42.14
C LEU A 465 -20.99 28.31 43.05
N GLY A 466 -21.61 29.49 42.96
CA GLY A 466 -21.34 30.62 43.85
C GLY A 466 -21.59 30.28 45.32
N GLN A 467 -22.66 29.57 45.64
CA GLN A 467 -22.96 29.11 47.01
C GLN A 467 -21.93 28.09 47.51
N VAL A 468 -21.51 27.14 46.66
CA VAL A 468 -20.45 26.18 47.01
C VAL A 468 -19.13 26.91 47.29
N LYS A 469 -18.76 27.87 46.44
CA LYS A 469 -17.53 28.67 46.61
C LYS A 469 -17.59 29.57 47.84
N PHE A 470 -18.77 30.05 48.20
CA PHE A 470 -18.96 30.77 49.46
C PHE A 470 -18.71 29.88 50.68
N GLN A 471 -19.05 28.59 50.66
CA GLN A 471 -18.71 27.67 51.75
C GLN A 471 -17.20 27.42 51.85
N TYR A 472 -16.50 27.23 50.72
CA TYR A 472 -15.04 27.15 50.73
C TYR A 472 -14.39 28.42 51.28
N TYR A 473 -14.91 29.59 50.89
CA TYR A 473 -14.46 30.87 51.40
C TYR A 473 -14.55 30.96 52.94
N LEU A 474 -15.68 30.55 53.54
CA LEU A 474 -15.82 30.49 54.99
C LEU A 474 -14.87 29.47 55.63
N GLN A 475 -14.72 28.30 55.02
CA GLN A 475 -13.82 27.24 55.51
C GLN A 475 -12.36 27.71 55.55
N TYR A 476 -11.89 28.42 54.51
CA TYR A 476 -10.53 28.96 54.47
C TYR A 476 -10.31 30.03 55.55
N ILE A 477 -11.31 30.88 55.84
CA ILE A 477 -11.20 31.86 56.92
C ILE A 477 -11.09 31.16 58.27
N ASP A 478 -11.91 30.15 58.55
CA ASP A 478 -11.88 29.39 59.81
C ASP A 478 -10.54 28.66 60.00
N GLN A 479 -10.06 27.97 58.96
CA GLN A 479 -8.76 27.30 58.95
C GLN A 479 -7.61 28.29 59.14
N GLY A 480 -7.67 29.46 58.48
CA GLY A 480 -6.69 30.54 58.64
C GLY A 480 -6.67 31.09 60.06
N GLN A 481 -7.83 31.29 60.69
CA GLN A 481 -7.94 31.72 62.08
C GLN A 481 -7.40 30.65 63.05
N GLN A 482 -7.70 29.38 62.81
CA GLN A 482 -7.16 28.25 63.58
C GLN A 482 -5.63 28.22 63.50
N ALA A 483 -5.05 28.29 62.30
CA ALA A 483 -3.61 28.34 62.09
C ALA A 483 -2.97 29.58 62.75
N LEU A 484 -3.65 30.73 62.69
CA LEU A 484 -3.21 31.97 63.34
C LEU A 484 -3.16 31.81 64.88
N SER A 485 -4.16 31.14 65.47
CA SER A 485 -4.18 30.83 66.91
C SER A 485 -3.04 29.89 67.34
N GLN A 486 -2.62 29.00 66.44
CA GLN A 486 -1.48 28.10 66.61
C GLN A 486 -0.12 28.77 66.33
N LYS A 487 -0.12 30.06 65.99
CA LYS A 487 1.07 30.81 65.54
C LYS A 487 1.73 30.24 64.28
N ASN A 488 1.02 29.44 63.50
CA ASN A 488 1.46 29.00 62.19
C ASN A 488 1.09 30.07 61.15
N TYR A 489 1.86 31.16 61.13
CA TYR A 489 1.57 32.33 60.32
C TYR A 489 1.62 32.07 58.81
N ALA A 490 2.46 31.13 58.37
CA ALA A 490 2.58 30.79 56.94
C ALA A 490 1.32 30.09 56.44
N GLU A 491 0.85 29.07 57.17
CA GLU A 491 -0.41 28.39 56.85
C GLU A 491 -1.61 29.33 56.97
N ALA A 492 -1.64 30.16 58.03
CA ALA A 492 -2.70 31.15 58.20
C ALA A 492 -2.78 32.12 57.01
N LEU A 493 -1.63 32.63 56.56
CA LEU A 493 -1.56 33.53 55.41
C LEU A 493 -2.06 32.83 54.13
N HIS A 494 -1.59 31.61 53.88
CA HIS A 494 -2.00 30.82 52.71
C HIS A 494 -3.52 30.61 52.65
N GLN A 495 -4.14 30.26 53.78
CA GLN A 495 -5.60 30.10 53.85
C GLN A 495 -6.34 31.42 53.63
N PHE A 496 -5.85 32.54 54.20
CA PHE A 496 -6.47 33.85 53.96
C PHE A 496 -6.28 34.34 52.52
N GLU A 497 -5.14 34.05 51.87
CA GLU A 497 -4.91 34.33 50.46
C GLU A 497 -5.90 33.56 49.58
N ALA A 498 -6.13 32.27 49.86
CA ALA A 498 -7.12 31.46 49.15
C ALA A 498 -8.55 32.02 49.31
N ALA A 499 -8.89 32.56 50.49
CA ALA A 499 -10.16 33.24 50.70
C ALA A 499 -10.26 34.57 49.93
N LEU A 500 -9.20 35.39 49.94
CA LEU A 500 -9.14 36.67 49.19
C LEU A 500 -9.21 36.46 47.67
N GLU A 501 -8.61 35.38 47.16
CA GLU A 501 -8.71 35.02 45.75
C GLU A 501 -10.16 34.73 45.34
N LEU A 502 -10.89 33.99 46.18
CA LEU A 502 -12.31 33.73 45.93
C LEU A 502 -13.13 35.04 45.92
N GLU A 503 -12.83 36.02 46.78
CA GLU A 503 -13.51 37.35 46.77
C GLU A 503 -13.32 38.11 45.46
N GLN A 504 -12.19 37.91 44.77
CA GLN A 504 -11.93 38.55 43.48
C GLN A 504 -12.68 37.86 42.33
N GLN A 505 -12.80 36.53 42.41
CA GLN A 505 -13.38 35.72 41.33
C GLN A 505 -14.91 35.68 41.37
N TYR A 506 -15.51 35.88 42.53
CA TYR A 506 -16.94 35.70 42.74
C TYR A 506 -17.55 36.85 43.54
N THR A 507 -18.82 37.17 43.26
CA THR A 507 -19.54 38.25 43.93
C THR A 507 -20.18 37.76 45.23
N PHE A 508 -19.39 37.67 46.30
CA PHE A 508 -19.91 37.46 47.66
C PHE A 508 -19.91 38.75 48.48
N LYS A 509 -20.62 38.76 49.62
CA LYS A 509 -20.47 39.82 50.63
C LYS A 509 -19.16 39.55 51.41
N PRO A 510 -18.14 40.41 51.31
CA PRO A 510 -16.84 40.16 51.92
C PRO A 510 -16.91 40.25 53.45
N VAL A 511 -16.14 39.39 54.12
CA VAL A 511 -15.91 39.44 55.57
C VAL A 511 -14.94 40.59 55.85
N GLN A 512 -15.43 41.61 56.56
CA GLN A 512 -14.69 42.87 56.74
C GLN A 512 -13.35 42.68 57.47
N GLU A 513 -13.26 41.66 58.32
CA GLU A 513 -12.07 41.36 59.11
C GLU A 513 -10.96 40.65 58.32
N LEU A 514 -11.26 40.03 57.16
CA LEU A 514 -10.31 39.18 56.42
C LEU A 514 -9.02 39.91 56.01
N PRO A 515 -9.05 41.12 55.41
CA PRO A 515 -7.81 41.86 55.10
C PRO A 515 -6.97 42.16 56.35
N GLY A 516 -7.63 42.40 57.49
CA GLY A 516 -6.97 42.62 58.77
C GLY A 516 -6.33 41.35 59.33
N LEU A 517 -6.98 40.20 59.17
CA LEU A 517 -6.44 38.89 59.56
C LEU A 517 -5.26 38.46 58.67
N ALA A 518 -5.39 38.64 57.36
CA ALA A 518 -4.33 38.42 56.39
C ALA A 518 -3.09 39.27 56.73
N LYS A 519 -3.28 40.57 57.02
CA LYS A 519 -2.20 41.46 57.46
C LYS A 519 -1.52 40.99 58.76
N LYS A 520 -2.30 40.49 59.73
CA LYS A 520 -1.76 39.94 61.00
C LYS A 520 -0.90 38.69 60.76
N ALA A 521 -1.28 37.83 59.82
CA ALA A 521 -0.50 36.66 59.43
C ALA A 521 0.73 37.03 58.56
N ALA A 522 0.58 38.00 57.65
CA ALA A 522 1.60 38.42 56.71
C ALA A 522 2.83 39.04 57.38
N LYS A 523 2.64 39.85 58.43
CA LYS A 523 3.75 40.55 59.09
C LYS A 523 4.85 39.59 59.62
N PRO A 524 4.55 38.56 60.44
CA PRO A 524 5.57 37.60 60.89
C PRO A 524 6.22 36.82 59.74
N VAL A 525 5.46 36.43 58.72
CA VAL A 525 5.99 35.72 57.53
C VAL A 525 6.99 36.61 56.78
N LEU A 526 6.64 37.87 56.57
CA LEU A 526 7.49 38.86 55.92
C LEU A 526 8.77 39.13 56.71
N LEU A 527 8.69 39.27 58.04
CA LEU A 527 9.86 39.45 58.90
C LEU A 527 10.81 38.24 58.86
N SER A 528 10.25 37.03 58.80
CA SER A 528 11.01 35.78 58.62
C SER A 528 11.71 35.76 57.25
N LYS A 529 10.99 36.06 56.16
CA LYS A 529 11.56 36.16 54.80
C LYS A 529 12.69 37.19 54.73
N LEU A 530 12.50 38.38 55.29
CA LEU A 530 13.54 39.42 55.32
C LEU A 530 14.80 38.96 56.09
N SER A 531 14.62 38.22 57.18
CA SER A 531 15.74 37.67 57.94
C SER A 531 16.48 36.58 57.15
N GLN A 532 15.75 35.70 56.46
CA GLN A 532 16.32 34.71 55.55
C GLN A 532 17.10 35.38 54.40
N GLY A 533 16.54 36.42 53.76
CA GLY A 533 17.22 37.18 52.72
C GLY A 533 18.52 37.80 53.22
N TYR A 534 18.55 38.26 54.48
CA TYR A 534 19.76 38.80 55.10
C TYR A 534 20.84 37.73 55.25
N GLU A 535 20.48 36.53 55.70
CA GLU A 535 21.38 35.39 55.78
C GLU A 535 21.92 34.99 54.40
N GLN A 536 21.09 35.04 53.36
CA GLN A 536 21.53 34.79 51.99
C GLN A 536 22.57 35.82 51.52
N ALA A 537 22.34 37.10 51.82
CA ALA A 537 23.31 38.16 51.54
C ALA A 537 24.61 37.98 52.34
N MET A 538 24.55 37.49 53.59
CA MET A 538 25.73 37.14 54.40
C MET A 538 26.54 36.01 53.76
N GLN A 539 25.87 35.02 53.18
CA GLN A 539 26.48 33.86 52.51
C GLN A 539 26.91 34.15 51.06
N ASN A 540 26.87 35.42 50.64
CA ASN A 540 27.19 35.85 49.28
C ASN A 540 26.25 35.30 48.18
N GLN A 541 25.03 34.90 48.54
CA GLN A 541 23.99 34.49 47.60
C GLN A 541 23.14 35.70 47.19
N LEU A 542 23.76 36.63 46.46
CA LEU A 542 23.19 37.95 46.18
C LEU A 542 21.95 37.93 45.28
N THR A 543 21.80 36.95 44.39
CA THR A 543 20.60 36.81 43.56
C THR A 543 19.39 36.44 44.41
N ALA A 544 19.50 35.35 45.18
CA ALA A 544 18.44 34.92 46.10
C ALA A 544 18.07 36.01 47.12
N ALA A 545 19.06 36.74 47.64
CA ALA A 545 18.80 37.86 48.56
C ALA A 545 18.01 39.01 47.91
N ARG A 546 18.27 39.31 46.62
CA ARG A 546 17.51 40.33 45.87
C ARG A 546 16.11 39.87 45.53
N ASP A 547 15.94 38.60 45.16
CA ASP A 547 14.63 38.01 44.88
C ASP A 547 13.74 38.10 46.12
N ILE A 548 14.28 37.72 47.30
CA ILE A 548 13.60 37.87 48.59
C ILE A 548 13.29 39.35 48.90
N ALA A 549 14.20 40.28 48.59
CA ALA A 549 13.95 41.71 48.81
C ALA A 549 12.82 42.25 47.91
N ALA A 550 12.72 41.78 46.67
CA ALA A 550 11.65 42.12 45.74
C ALA A 550 10.30 41.55 46.19
N GLU A 551 10.26 40.25 46.55
CA GLU A 551 9.07 39.61 47.14
C GLU A 551 8.61 40.35 48.40
N ALA A 552 9.54 40.70 49.28
CA ALA A 552 9.24 41.42 50.51
C ALA A 552 8.63 42.80 50.23
N THR A 553 9.07 43.48 49.17
CA THR A 553 8.51 44.78 48.75
C THR A 553 7.07 44.62 48.24
N ALA A 554 6.81 43.61 47.40
CA ALA A 554 5.45 43.30 46.95
C ALA A 554 4.50 42.96 48.11
N MET A 555 4.96 42.16 49.07
CA MET A 555 4.20 41.84 50.28
C MET A 555 3.91 43.08 51.13
N GLN A 556 4.81 44.08 51.18
CA GLN A 556 4.57 45.32 51.90
C GLN A 556 3.41 46.11 51.30
N GLU A 557 3.33 46.18 49.98
CA GLU A 557 2.25 46.86 49.25
C GLU A 557 0.92 46.11 49.43
N GLN A 558 0.92 44.80 49.16
CA GLN A 558 -0.27 43.95 49.21
C GLN A 558 -0.95 43.95 50.59
N TYR A 559 -0.16 43.91 51.67
CA TYR A 559 -0.67 43.81 53.04
C TYR A 559 -0.67 45.15 53.80
N ALA A 560 -0.49 46.27 53.10
CA ALA A 560 -0.46 47.62 53.67
C ALA A 560 0.51 47.73 54.87
N LEU A 561 1.72 47.19 54.71
CA LEU A 561 2.82 47.19 55.69
C LEU A 561 3.94 48.19 55.34
N LEU A 562 3.72 49.06 54.34
CA LEU A 562 4.68 50.08 53.90
C LEU A 562 5.13 51.07 54.99
N SER A 563 4.30 51.29 56.02
CA SER A 563 4.60 52.16 57.16
C SER A 563 4.95 51.41 58.45
N ASP A 564 5.03 50.07 58.41
CA ASP A 564 5.40 49.27 59.58
C ASP A 564 6.90 49.44 59.89
N THR A 565 7.18 50.08 61.03
CA THR A 565 8.54 50.47 61.42
C THR A 565 9.52 49.29 61.55
N GLU A 566 9.03 48.13 62.00
CA GLU A 566 9.84 46.93 62.20
C GLU A 566 10.20 46.27 60.85
N VAL A 567 9.21 46.16 59.96
CA VAL A 567 9.40 45.66 58.59
C VAL A 567 10.37 46.56 57.81
N LEU A 568 10.20 47.88 57.89
CA LEU A 568 11.09 48.84 57.23
C LEU A 568 12.54 48.75 57.73
N ALA A 569 12.73 48.56 59.05
CA ALA A 569 14.06 48.40 59.63
C ALA A 569 14.76 47.13 59.11
N LYS A 570 14.06 45.99 59.07
CA LYS A 570 14.58 44.72 58.54
C LYS A 570 14.84 44.76 57.03
N ALA A 571 13.97 45.39 56.26
CA ALA A 571 14.16 45.59 54.82
C ALA A 571 15.39 46.46 54.52
N LYS A 572 15.59 47.53 55.31
CA LYS A 572 16.81 48.34 55.24
C LYS A 572 18.07 47.51 55.54
N LEU A 573 18.06 46.71 56.60
CA LEU A 573 19.20 45.85 56.94
C LEU A 573 19.59 44.89 55.80
N LEU A 574 18.59 44.27 55.16
CA LEU A 574 18.82 43.40 54.00
C LEU A 574 19.47 44.18 52.85
N ARG A 575 18.89 45.32 52.46
CA ARG A 575 19.42 46.16 51.38
C ARG A 575 20.86 46.61 51.66
N ASP A 576 21.12 47.09 52.87
CA ASP A 576 22.45 47.56 53.28
C ASP A 576 23.46 46.39 53.28
N ARG A 577 23.03 45.17 53.65
CA ARG A 577 23.87 43.98 53.60
C ARG A 577 24.19 43.51 52.18
N ILE A 578 23.20 43.49 51.28
CA ILE A 578 23.39 43.16 49.86
C ILE A 578 24.46 44.10 49.27
N PHE A 579 24.28 45.40 49.47
CA PHE A 579 25.21 46.43 49.01
C PHE A 579 26.63 46.23 49.58
N THR A 580 26.73 46.00 50.89
CA THR A 580 28.02 45.76 51.55
C THR A 580 28.75 44.56 50.95
N GLN A 581 28.03 43.46 50.72
CA GLN A 581 28.60 42.23 50.18
C GLN A 581 29.01 42.38 48.70
N GLU A 582 28.27 43.16 47.91
CA GLU A 582 28.67 43.53 46.54
C GLU A 582 30.02 44.26 46.51
N CYS A 583 30.20 45.24 47.41
CA CYS A 583 31.47 45.97 47.51
C CYS A 583 32.63 45.08 47.95
N ILE A 584 32.40 44.11 48.85
CA ILE A 584 33.41 43.11 49.24
C ILE A 584 33.82 42.27 48.01
N ASN A 585 32.86 41.81 47.21
CA ASN A 585 33.16 41.03 46.01
C ASN A 585 33.92 41.84 44.96
N ALA A 586 33.52 43.10 44.77
CA ALA A 586 34.17 44.01 43.83
C ALA A 586 35.61 44.32 44.24
N GLN A 587 35.85 44.55 45.54
CA GLN A 587 37.20 44.72 46.08
C GLN A 587 38.06 43.47 45.88
N ALA A 588 37.53 42.28 46.17
CA ALA A 588 38.26 41.02 45.97
C ALA A 588 38.61 40.78 44.49
N SER A 589 37.71 41.14 43.57
CA SER A 589 37.96 41.08 42.12
C SER A 589 39.05 42.05 41.69
N TYR A 590 38.99 43.30 42.17
CA TYR A 590 40.04 44.30 41.97
C TYR A 590 41.41 43.77 42.42
N ASP A 591 41.50 43.26 43.65
CA ASP A 591 42.74 42.75 44.23
C ASP A 591 43.30 41.59 43.41
N LYS A 592 42.44 40.68 42.96
CA LYS A 592 42.83 39.55 42.09
C LYS A 592 43.47 40.03 40.79
N HIS A 593 42.82 40.96 40.08
CA HIS A 593 43.36 41.51 38.83
C HIS A 593 44.64 42.30 39.04
N PHE A 594 44.72 43.06 40.14
CA PHE A 594 45.91 43.81 40.53
C PHE A 594 47.10 42.89 40.84
N GLN A 595 46.90 41.81 41.61
CA GLN A 595 47.97 40.85 41.90
C GLN A 595 48.42 40.10 40.63
N ASN A 596 47.48 39.73 39.75
CA ASN A 596 47.82 39.15 38.46
C ASN A 596 48.69 40.10 37.61
N ALA A 597 48.34 41.39 37.57
CA ALA A 597 49.14 42.39 36.88
C ALA A 597 50.57 42.47 37.43
N LYS A 598 50.74 42.47 38.77
CA LYS A 598 52.06 42.45 39.41
C LYS A 598 52.87 41.19 39.06
N ASN A 599 52.24 40.04 38.99
CA ASN A 599 52.91 38.80 38.58
C ASN A 599 53.37 38.86 37.12
N LEU A 600 52.51 39.35 36.21
CA LEU A 600 52.87 39.53 34.80
C LEU A 600 54.01 40.54 34.61
N VAL A 601 54.09 41.58 35.46
CA VAL A 601 55.25 42.49 35.51
C VAL A 601 56.53 41.75 35.86
N ARG A 602 56.51 40.85 36.87
CA ARG A 602 57.68 40.03 37.25
C ARG A 602 58.12 39.07 36.15
N GLU A 603 57.17 38.54 35.39
CA GLU A 603 57.41 37.71 34.21
C GLU A 603 57.84 38.50 32.97
N LYS A 604 57.97 39.84 33.08
CA LYS A 604 58.31 40.74 31.98
C LYS A 604 57.27 40.74 30.86
N LYS A 605 56.02 40.32 31.12
CA LYS A 605 54.89 40.32 30.17
C LYS A 605 54.10 41.62 30.28
N TYR A 606 54.75 42.74 29.97
CA TYR A 606 54.22 44.08 30.26
C TYR A 606 52.91 44.40 29.55
N ILE A 607 52.71 43.97 28.29
CA ILE A 607 51.43 44.19 27.58
C ILE A 607 50.27 43.53 28.33
N ALA A 608 50.44 42.29 28.80
CA ALA A 608 49.41 41.57 29.54
C ALA A 608 49.20 42.17 30.94
N ALA A 609 50.27 42.63 31.58
CA ALA A 609 50.19 43.33 32.86
C ALA A 609 49.36 44.63 32.75
N ASP A 610 49.56 45.43 31.70
CA ASP A 610 48.78 46.65 31.42
C ASP A 610 47.28 46.35 31.29
N GLN A 611 46.93 45.27 30.59
CA GLN A 611 45.55 44.82 30.45
C GLN A 611 44.95 44.36 31.80
N ALA A 612 45.74 43.64 32.61
CA ALA A 612 45.29 43.18 33.92
C ALA A 612 45.04 44.35 34.90
N TYR A 613 45.91 45.38 34.90
CA TYR A 613 45.65 46.60 35.66
C TYR A 613 44.41 47.35 35.16
N GLN A 614 44.20 47.42 33.83
CA GLN A 614 43.01 48.06 33.28
C GLN A 614 41.72 47.33 33.69
N ALA A 615 41.75 45.99 33.68
CA ALA A 615 40.62 45.18 34.15
C ALA A 615 40.29 45.44 35.63
N ALA A 616 41.31 45.60 36.48
CA ALA A 616 41.11 45.99 37.88
C ALA A 616 40.41 47.35 37.98
N ILE A 617 40.90 48.37 37.26
CA ILE A 617 40.33 49.73 37.27
C ILE A 617 38.88 49.73 36.80
N SER A 618 38.58 49.11 35.66
CA SER A 618 37.22 49.08 35.12
C SER A 618 36.25 48.33 36.03
N GLY A 619 36.71 47.26 36.69
CA GLY A 619 35.88 46.51 37.63
C GLY A 619 35.50 47.32 38.86
N ALA A 620 36.41 48.17 39.35
CA ALA A 620 36.16 49.08 40.46
C ALA A 620 35.28 50.28 40.05
N GLU A 621 35.51 50.87 38.87
CA GLU A 621 34.74 52.03 38.37
C GLU A 621 33.29 51.69 38.01
N ALA A 622 32.99 50.41 37.72
CA ALA A 622 31.63 49.94 37.47
C ALA A 622 30.71 50.05 38.71
N LEU A 623 31.27 50.14 39.91
CA LEU A 623 30.53 50.26 41.18
C LEU A 623 31.05 51.47 41.98
N PRO A 624 30.75 52.71 41.53
CA PRO A 624 31.33 53.93 42.11
C PRO A 624 30.97 54.12 43.59
N SER A 625 29.81 53.63 44.01
CA SER A 625 29.33 53.67 45.39
C SER A 625 30.21 52.87 46.36
N CYS A 626 31.02 51.93 45.88
CA CYS A 626 31.94 51.13 46.71
C CYS A 626 33.26 51.84 47.03
N ASN A 627 33.56 52.99 46.39
CA ASN A 627 34.78 53.80 46.63
C ASN A 627 36.10 52.99 46.62
N ILE A 628 36.21 51.99 45.74
CA ILE A 628 37.42 51.15 45.62
C ILE A 628 38.58 52.00 45.10
N ALA A 629 39.71 51.96 45.82
CA ALA A 629 40.88 52.78 45.54
C ALA A 629 41.65 52.32 44.29
N THR A 630 41.35 52.91 43.13
CA THR A 630 41.95 52.51 41.83
C THR A 630 43.33 53.09 41.54
N PHE A 631 43.81 54.04 42.35
CA PHE A 631 45.07 54.77 42.07
C PHE A 631 46.29 53.84 41.98
N THR A 632 46.37 52.79 42.79
CA THR A 632 47.51 51.86 42.78
C THR A 632 47.66 51.12 41.45
N ALA A 633 46.56 50.70 40.83
CA ALA A 633 46.57 50.11 39.49
C ALA A 633 46.92 51.13 38.40
N ARG A 634 46.45 52.39 38.52
CA ARG A 634 46.79 53.47 37.58
C ARG A 634 48.30 53.77 37.61
N ASP A 635 48.88 53.88 38.80
CA ASP A 635 50.32 54.05 39.00
C ASP A 635 51.10 52.86 38.45
N GLY A 636 50.60 51.64 38.68
CA GLY A 636 51.16 50.41 38.11
C GLY A 636 51.24 50.42 36.58
N ARG A 637 50.19 50.91 35.90
CA ARG A 637 50.18 51.08 34.44
C ARG A 637 51.18 52.14 33.99
N ALA A 638 51.21 53.29 34.65
CA ALA A 638 52.14 54.37 34.33
C ALA A 638 53.61 53.91 34.46
N ALA A 639 53.93 53.16 35.51
CA ALA A 639 55.27 52.65 35.77
C ALA A 639 55.80 51.71 34.68
N ILE A 640 54.94 50.94 34.01
CA ILE A 640 55.34 49.99 32.96
C ILE A 640 55.12 50.51 31.53
N ALA A 641 54.53 51.70 31.36
CA ALA A 641 54.05 52.20 30.07
C ALA A 641 55.13 52.19 28.98
N VAL A 642 56.37 52.59 29.32
CA VAL A 642 57.49 52.58 28.38
C VAL A 642 57.91 51.14 27.98
N ALA A 643 57.89 50.19 28.92
CA ALA A 643 58.18 48.79 28.63
C ALA A 643 57.09 48.14 27.76
N VAL A 644 55.82 48.49 28.02
CA VAL A 644 54.67 48.10 27.19
C VAL A 644 54.85 48.59 25.76
N ASN A 645 55.19 49.87 25.57
CA ASN A 645 55.39 50.46 24.25
C ASN A 645 56.49 49.73 23.47
N TYR A 646 57.64 49.46 24.10
CA TYR A 646 58.71 48.70 23.49
C TYR A 646 58.29 47.29 23.06
N GLN A 647 57.62 46.53 23.94
CA GLN A 647 57.12 45.20 23.58
C GLN A 647 56.08 45.24 22.45
N ARG A 648 55.23 46.27 22.40
CA ARG A 648 54.28 46.47 21.30
C ARG A 648 55.02 46.71 19.99
N LYS A 649 56.02 47.59 19.97
CA LYS A 649 56.87 47.83 18.79
C LYS A 649 57.51 46.53 18.29
N LEU A 650 58.11 45.71 19.16
CA LEU A 650 58.67 44.41 18.75
C LEU A 650 57.62 43.43 18.22
N LYS A 651 56.44 43.38 18.85
CA LYS A 651 55.31 42.56 18.38
C LYS A 651 54.85 43.01 16.99
N ASP A 652 54.79 44.31 16.75
CA ASP A 652 54.44 44.88 15.45
C ASP A 652 55.53 44.66 14.39
N VAL A 653 56.81 44.73 14.75
CA VAL A 653 57.90 44.33 13.85
C VAL A 653 57.72 42.88 13.42
N ASN A 654 57.50 41.95 14.35
CA ASN A 654 57.26 40.54 14.03
C ASN A 654 56.06 40.37 13.07
N ARG A 655 55.00 41.16 13.27
CA ARG A 655 53.83 41.19 12.38
C ARG A 655 54.18 41.73 10.98
N LEU A 656 54.94 42.82 10.88
CA LEU A 656 55.39 43.38 9.60
C LEU A 656 56.32 42.41 8.85
N VAL A 657 57.23 41.73 9.55
CA VAL A 657 58.07 40.66 8.97
C VAL A 657 57.21 39.51 8.45
N SER A 658 56.21 39.09 9.22
CA SER A 658 55.30 38.00 8.78
C SER A 658 54.47 38.36 7.55
N SER A 659 54.16 39.65 7.37
CA SER A 659 53.38 40.20 6.24
C SER A 659 54.23 40.64 5.05
N ASN A 660 55.53 40.30 5.04
CA ASN A 660 56.49 40.64 3.99
C ASN A 660 56.74 42.15 3.79
N ARG A 661 56.36 43.00 4.75
CA ARG A 661 56.60 44.46 4.74
C ARG A 661 57.95 44.78 5.38
N TYR A 662 59.03 44.35 4.73
CA TYR A 662 60.35 44.30 5.37
C TYR A 662 60.97 45.68 5.62
N THR A 663 60.80 46.66 4.71
CA THR A 663 61.36 48.00 4.90
C THR A 663 60.78 48.69 6.15
N GLU A 664 59.46 48.59 6.31
CA GLU A 664 58.76 49.16 7.47
C GLU A 664 59.08 48.40 8.75
N ALA A 665 59.26 47.08 8.66
CA ALA A 665 59.71 46.27 9.78
C ALA A 665 61.10 46.70 10.28
N ILE A 666 62.03 46.99 9.36
CA ILE A 666 63.38 47.46 9.68
C ILE A 666 63.31 48.83 10.34
N GLN A 667 62.58 49.79 9.75
CA GLN A 667 62.43 51.12 10.32
C GLN A 667 61.83 51.08 11.73
N LEU A 668 60.75 50.31 11.92
CA LEU A 668 60.13 50.17 13.24
C LEU A 668 61.03 49.46 14.25
N TYR A 669 61.91 48.57 13.79
CA TYR A 669 62.89 47.92 14.66
C TYR A 669 63.97 48.90 15.12
N GLU A 670 64.45 49.80 14.25
CA GLU A 670 65.36 50.88 14.64
C GLU A 670 64.69 51.88 15.59
N GLU A 671 63.42 52.21 15.37
CA GLU A 671 62.66 53.00 16.33
C GLU A 671 62.51 52.28 17.68
N ALA A 672 62.34 50.96 17.67
CA ALA A 672 62.28 50.15 18.88
C ALA A 672 63.64 50.16 19.62
N GLU A 673 64.74 50.07 18.89
CA GLU A 673 66.11 50.20 19.43
C GLU A 673 66.34 51.60 20.02
N GLY A 674 65.98 52.66 19.29
CA GLY A 674 66.05 54.04 19.78
C GLY A 674 65.21 54.24 21.04
N HIS A 675 63.98 53.72 21.07
CA HIS A 675 63.12 53.73 22.25
C HIS A 675 63.72 52.93 23.41
N TYR A 676 64.34 51.78 23.13
CA TYR A 676 65.00 50.93 24.12
C TYR A 676 66.13 51.66 24.83
N LEU A 677 66.99 52.33 24.05
CA LEU A 677 68.13 53.09 24.55
C LEU A 677 67.68 54.36 25.29
N ALA A 678 66.81 55.17 24.67
CA ALA A 678 66.38 56.45 25.22
C ALA A 678 65.65 56.32 26.57
N ASN A 679 64.91 55.22 26.78
CA ASN A 679 64.12 55.02 28.00
C ASN A 679 64.77 54.06 29.00
N GLY A 680 65.99 53.58 28.72
CA GLY A 680 66.71 52.63 29.57
C GLY A 680 65.89 51.36 29.81
N ILE A 681 65.33 50.77 28.76
CA ILE A 681 64.37 49.66 28.88
C ILE A 681 64.98 48.40 29.50
N SER A 682 66.32 48.27 29.49
CA SER A 682 67.06 47.24 30.20
C SER A 682 66.73 47.15 31.69
N LYS A 683 66.34 48.26 32.35
CA LYS A 683 65.94 48.26 33.77
C LYS A 683 64.66 47.46 34.04
N PHE A 684 63.87 47.20 33.01
CA PHE A 684 62.71 46.31 33.05
C PHE A 684 63.09 44.84 32.76
N GLY A 685 64.38 44.53 32.69
CA GLY A 685 64.90 43.18 32.43
C GLY A 685 64.57 42.66 31.03
N LEU A 686 64.22 43.55 30.09
CA LEU A 686 64.06 43.22 28.68
C LEU A 686 65.40 43.44 27.98
N ASP A 687 65.76 42.54 27.08
CA ASP A 687 66.97 42.65 26.26
C ASP A 687 66.63 43.17 24.86
N HIS A 688 67.59 43.83 24.21
CA HIS A 688 67.52 44.21 22.80
C HIS A 688 68.57 43.45 22.00
N ILE A 689 68.13 42.73 20.98
CA ILE A 689 69.03 42.07 20.03
C ILE A 689 69.29 43.04 18.90
N VAL A 690 70.55 43.40 18.65
CA VAL A 690 70.91 44.28 17.52
C VAL A 690 70.36 43.73 16.20
N LEU A 691 69.93 44.63 15.31
CA LEU A 691 69.25 44.28 14.06
C LEU A 691 69.99 43.21 13.25
N PHE A 692 71.32 43.24 13.24
CA PHE A 692 72.15 42.22 12.58
C PHE A 692 71.85 40.79 13.08
N ASN A 693 71.92 40.58 14.40
CA ASN A 693 71.67 39.26 15.01
C ASN A 693 70.19 38.87 14.89
N TYR A 694 69.30 39.85 15.08
CA TYR A 694 67.86 39.62 14.91
C TYR A 694 67.52 39.16 13.48
N ALA A 695 68.14 39.74 12.46
CA ALA A 695 67.96 39.35 11.07
C ALA A 695 68.66 38.04 10.71
N LYS A 696 69.86 37.80 11.27
CA LYS A 696 70.65 36.58 11.07
C LYS A 696 69.90 35.35 11.54
N ASP A 697 69.31 35.42 12.72
CA ASP A 697 68.60 34.28 13.35
C ASP A 697 67.13 34.20 12.91
N ASN A 698 66.66 35.17 12.12
CA ASN A 698 65.29 35.18 11.63
C ASN A 698 65.03 33.99 10.69
N ARG A 699 63.87 33.33 10.85
CA ARG A 699 63.45 32.23 9.97
C ARG A 699 63.11 32.71 8.56
N LYS A 700 62.63 33.96 8.40
CA LYS A 700 62.27 34.53 7.10
C LYS A 700 63.50 35.05 6.37
N GLN A 701 64.08 34.21 5.52
CA GLN A 701 65.27 34.53 4.73
C GLN A 701 65.13 35.80 3.86
N ALA A 702 63.92 36.09 3.35
CA ALA A 702 63.66 37.30 2.58
C ALA A 702 63.74 38.59 3.43
N PHE A 703 63.40 38.53 4.72
CA PHE A 703 63.63 39.63 5.66
C PHE A 703 65.13 39.82 5.89
N THR A 704 65.88 38.74 6.13
CA THR A 704 67.34 38.79 6.22
C THR A 704 67.96 39.40 4.96
N ALA A 705 67.45 39.08 3.77
CA ALA A 705 67.88 39.69 2.51
C ALA A 705 67.61 41.21 2.48
N ALA A 706 66.46 41.65 2.96
CA ALA A 706 66.14 43.07 3.06
C ALA A 706 67.08 43.81 4.04
N VAL A 707 67.44 43.17 5.16
CA VAL A 707 68.41 43.72 6.12
C VAL A 707 69.83 43.77 5.53
N VAL A 708 70.23 42.80 4.71
CA VAL A 708 71.49 42.89 3.93
C VAL A 708 71.49 44.11 3.01
N HIS A 709 70.38 44.34 2.29
CA HIS A 709 70.23 45.54 1.45
C HIS A 709 70.28 46.82 2.28
N TYR A 710 69.68 46.81 3.47
CA TYR A 710 69.69 47.94 4.40
C TYR A 710 71.12 48.30 4.84
N PHE A 711 71.90 47.33 5.35
CA PHE A 711 73.30 47.56 5.72
C PHE A 711 74.18 47.99 4.53
N ALA A 712 73.96 47.40 3.35
CA ALA A 712 74.66 47.81 2.13
C ALA A 712 74.33 49.27 1.74
N GLY A 713 73.08 49.71 1.97
CA GLY A 713 72.65 51.09 1.77
C GLY A 713 73.28 52.08 2.76
N LYS A 714 73.48 51.65 4.01
CA LYS A 714 74.14 52.42 5.09
C LYS A 714 75.66 52.49 4.99
N ARG A 715 76.28 51.81 4.02
CA ARG A 715 77.74 51.64 3.90
C ARG A 715 78.37 50.89 5.09
N GLU A 716 77.63 49.93 5.63
CA GLU A 716 78.15 48.95 6.59
C GLU A 716 78.51 47.67 5.84
N GLU A 717 79.55 47.76 5.00
CA GLU A 717 79.82 46.69 4.03
C GLU A 717 80.20 45.37 4.69
N GLU A 718 80.93 45.40 5.79
CA GLU A 718 81.36 44.19 6.50
C GLU A 718 80.16 43.43 7.09
N ALA A 719 79.26 44.11 7.79
CA ALA A 719 78.02 43.54 8.31
C ALA A 719 77.12 43.02 7.17
N ALA A 720 76.98 43.80 6.09
CA ALA A 720 76.21 43.37 4.92
C ALA A 720 76.79 42.10 4.27
N VAL A 721 78.12 41.99 4.13
CA VAL A 721 78.78 40.82 3.55
C VAL A 721 78.69 39.60 4.46
N GLN A 722 78.92 39.76 5.78
CA GLN A 722 78.80 38.65 6.73
C GLN A 722 77.36 38.10 6.76
N LEU A 723 76.36 38.98 6.82
CA LEU A 723 74.96 38.58 6.82
C LEU A 723 74.54 37.96 5.47
N LEU A 724 75.01 38.52 4.36
CA LEU A 724 74.80 37.96 3.02
C LEU A 724 75.43 36.58 2.86
N SER A 725 76.62 36.38 3.41
CA SER A 725 77.30 35.08 3.41
C SER A 725 76.47 34.05 4.18
N SER A 726 76.03 34.38 5.39
CA SER A 726 75.19 33.49 6.20
C SER A 726 73.86 33.18 5.50
N LEU A 727 73.24 34.17 4.87
CA LEU A 727 72.01 33.98 4.09
C LEU A 727 72.19 33.03 2.91
N LEU A 728 73.31 33.12 2.20
CA LEU A 728 73.62 32.23 1.06
C LEU A 728 73.95 30.80 1.50
N GLU A 729 74.61 30.62 2.64
CA GLU A 729 74.86 29.30 3.25
C GLU A 729 73.55 28.61 3.64
N ARG A 730 72.55 29.39 4.06
CA ARG A 730 71.18 28.93 4.33
C ARG A 730 70.36 28.64 3.06
N GLY A 731 70.97 28.68 1.87
CA GLY A 731 70.36 28.26 0.61
C GLY A 731 69.55 29.33 -0.13
N TYR A 732 69.66 30.61 0.24
CA TYR A 732 68.92 31.67 -0.44
C TYR A 732 69.35 31.83 -1.91
N ALA A 733 68.39 32.16 -2.79
CA ALA A 733 68.59 32.11 -4.23
C ALA A 733 69.68 33.09 -4.72
N LYS A 734 70.79 32.53 -5.24
CA LYS A 734 71.96 33.28 -5.76
C LYS A 734 71.60 34.32 -6.83
N GLY A 735 70.53 34.10 -7.59
CA GLY A 735 70.03 35.06 -8.58
C GLY A 735 69.48 36.34 -7.96
N LYS A 736 68.80 36.23 -6.80
CA LYS A 736 68.18 37.36 -6.09
C LYS A 736 69.21 38.24 -5.38
N THR A 737 70.40 37.71 -5.07
CA THR A 737 71.48 38.46 -4.40
C THR A 737 72.46 39.12 -5.36
N LYS A 738 72.28 38.97 -6.69
CA LYS A 738 73.23 39.47 -7.69
C LYS A 738 73.47 40.98 -7.55
N LYS A 739 72.39 41.78 -7.46
CA LYS A 739 72.49 43.24 -7.41
C LYS A 739 73.23 43.73 -6.17
N VAL A 740 72.90 43.18 -4.99
CA VAL A 740 73.57 43.58 -3.74
C VAL A 740 75.02 43.12 -3.68
N GLN A 741 75.33 41.94 -4.24
CA GLN A 741 76.72 41.50 -4.40
C GLN A 741 77.50 42.46 -5.30
N GLU A 742 76.94 42.87 -6.44
CA GLU A 742 77.60 43.82 -7.33
C GLU A 742 77.78 45.20 -6.68
N GLN A 743 76.79 45.67 -5.90
CA GLN A 743 76.89 46.91 -5.12
C GLN A 743 78.00 46.83 -4.07
N LEU A 744 77.98 45.80 -3.21
CA LEU A 744 78.97 45.61 -2.15
C LEU A 744 80.37 45.47 -2.72
N GLY A 745 80.54 44.75 -3.85
CA GLY A 745 81.84 44.60 -4.50
C GLY A 745 82.42 45.94 -4.95
N ARG A 746 81.60 46.83 -5.52
CA ARG A 746 82.05 48.18 -5.89
C ARG A 746 82.34 49.07 -4.68
N GLN A 747 81.48 49.01 -3.67
CA GLN A 747 81.65 49.78 -2.43
C GLN A 747 82.95 49.41 -1.72
N LEU A 748 83.21 48.12 -1.54
CA LEU A 748 84.46 47.62 -0.95
C LEU A 748 85.68 48.03 -1.78
N ALA A 749 85.63 47.90 -3.12
CA ALA A 749 86.75 48.32 -3.96
C ALA A 749 87.05 49.82 -3.86
N THR A 750 86.01 50.65 -3.71
CA THR A 750 86.17 52.10 -3.51
C THR A 750 86.75 52.40 -2.13
N LYS A 751 86.29 51.68 -1.10
CA LYS A 751 86.78 51.81 0.27
C LYS A 751 88.25 51.44 0.37
N ASP A 752 88.64 50.31 -0.20
CA ASP A 752 90.03 49.82 -0.18
C ASP A 752 90.97 50.71 -1.01
N ALA A 753 90.50 51.24 -2.15
CA ALA A 753 91.25 52.21 -2.94
C ALA A 753 91.49 53.52 -2.16
N ALA A 754 90.49 53.99 -1.40
CA ALA A 754 90.65 55.17 -0.54
C ALA A 754 91.63 54.94 0.62
N LEU A 755 91.84 53.67 1.01
CA LEU A 755 92.81 53.26 2.04
C LEU A 755 94.22 52.98 1.48
N ALA A 756 94.44 53.12 0.17
CA ALA A 756 95.72 52.92 -0.51
C ALA A 756 96.40 51.56 -0.25
N LEU A 757 95.63 50.47 -0.22
CA LEU A 757 96.15 49.12 -0.01
C LEU A 757 96.97 48.64 -1.23
N GLU A 758 98.25 48.27 -1.04
CA GLU A 758 99.19 47.83 -2.12
C GLU A 758 99.04 46.35 -2.55
N GLU A 759 97.96 45.68 -2.17
CA GLU A 759 97.72 44.27 -2.51
C GLU A 759 97.01 44.09 -3.88
N ASP A 760 97.28 42.97 -4.56
CA ASP A 760 96.60 42.64 -5.82
C ASP A 760 95.07 42.57 -5.62
N ALA A 761 94.33 43.22 -6.52
CA ALA A 761 92.87 43.31 -6.44
C ALA A 761 92.16 41.96 -6.32
N LYS A 762 92.73 40.86 -6.84
CA LYS A 762 92.15 39.51 -6.67
C LYS A 762 92.35 38.96 -5.26
N VAL A 763 93.44 39.34 -4.58
CA VAL A 763 93.74 38.92 -3.19
C VAL A 763 92.76 39.60 -2.24
N LEU A 764 92.60 40.92 -2.34
CA LEU A 764 91.62 41.68 -1.55
C LEU A 764 90.18 41.21 -1.81
N ALA A 765 89.81 40.96 -3.08
CA ALA A 765 88.49 40.42 -3.41
C ALA A 765 88.26 39.01 -2.80
N ALA A 766 89.31 38.20 -2.70
CA ALA A 766 89.25 36.87 -2.08
C ALA A 766 89.14 36.96 -0.55
N GLN A 767 89.82 37.91 0.08
CA GLN A 767 89.71 38.19 1.53
C GLN A 767 88.29 38.64 1.88
N HIS A 768 87.75 39.67 1.19
CA HIS A 768 86.39 40.17 1.43
C HIS A 768 85.29 39.12 1.22
N THR A 769 85.53 38.13 0.36
CA THR A 769 84.56 37.05 0.12
C THR A 769 84.86 35.77 0.87
N ALA A 770 85.96 35.72 1.63
CA ALA A 770 86.55 34.50 2.19
C ALA A 770 86.59 33.34 1.17
N ASN A 771 86.80 33.67 -0.12
CA ASN A 771 86.73 32.75 -1.27
C ASN A 771 85.45 31.92 -1.43
N LYS A 772 84.34 32.31 -0.78
CA LYS A 772 83.08 31.55 -0.84
C LYS A 772 82.47 31.57 -2.24
N LYS A 773 82.19 30.39 -2.79
CA LYS A 773 81.62 30.20 -4.15
C LYS A 773 80.31 30.98 -4.38
N GLY A 774 79.52 31.21 -3.31
CA GLY A 774 78.26 31.96 -3.35
C GLY A 774 78.41 33.46 -3.62
N LEU A 775 79.58 34.05 -3.34
CA LEU A 775 79.87 35.49 -3.46
C LEU A 775 80.61 35.85 -4.76
N LYS A 776 80.54 34.98 -5.79
CA LYS A 776 81.25 35.16 -7.07
C LYS A 776 80.92 36.48 -7.77
N LYS A 777 79.71 37.01 -7.63
CA LYS A 777 79.33 38.29 -8.27
C LYS A 777 79.95 39.48 -7.56
N LEU A 778 80.06 39.41 -6.22
CA LEU A 778 80.75 40.42 -5.42
C LEU A 778 82.22 40.46 -5.81
N ARG A 779 82.90 39.31 -5.79
CA ARG A 779 84.31 39.21 -6.16
C ARG A 779 84.61 39.81 -7.54
N LYS A 780 83.80 39.44 -8.54
CA LYS A 780 83.94 39.98 -9.91
C LYS A 780 83.67 41.48 -10.00
N ALA A 781 82.68 41.98 -9.26
CA ALA A 781 82.37 43.41 -9.24
C ALA A 781 83.50 44.21 -8.58
N TYR A 782 84.05 43.70 -7.48
CA TYR A 782 85.23 44.27 -6.80
C TYR A 782 86.43 44.34 -7.75
N GLU A 783 86.84 43.22 -8.36
CA GLU A 783 87.99 43.17 -9.27
C GLU A 783 87.83 44.13 -10.45
N LYS A 784 86.62 44.22 -11.01
CA LYS A 784 86.31 45.14 -12.13
C LYS A 784 86.39 46.60 -11.68
N GLU A 785 85.86 46.92 -10.51
CA GLU A 785 85.84 48.28 -9.99
C GLU A 785 87.24 48.75 -9.57
N SER A 786 88.02 47.90 -8.89
CA SER A 786 89.41 48.18 -8.51
C SER A 786 90.30 48.44 -9.75
N ARG A 787 90.16 47.65 -10.84
CA ARG A 787 90.85 47.94 -12.11
C ARG A 787 90.42 49.24 -12.77
N ARG A 788 89.16 49.65 -12.59
CA ARG A 788 88.68 50.94 -13.08
C ARG A 788 89.33 52.07 -12.30
N LEU A 789 89.35 51.95 -10.97
CA LEU A 789 89.93 52.94 -10.06
C LEU A 789 91.46 53.05 -10.22
N ALA A 790 92.17 51.97 -10.51
CA ALA A 790 93.62 52.00 -10.78
C ALA A 790 94.00 52.56 -12.15
N ARG A 791 93.02 52.78 -13.05
CA ARG A 791 93.22 53.43 -14.37
C ARG A 791 92.82 54.92 -14.35
N MET A 792 92.19 55.37 -13.26
CA MET A 792 91.85 56.77 -12.99
C MET A 792 92.91 57.36 -12.07
#